data_AF-A0A960ZFB8-F1
#
_entry.id   AF-A0A960ZFB8-F1
#
_cell.length_a   1.000
_cell.length_b   1.000
_cell.length_c   1.000
_cell.angle_alpha   90.00
_cell.angle_beta   90.00
_cell.angle_gamma   90.00
#
_symmetry.space_group_name_H-M   'P 1'
#
loop_
_entity.id
_entity.type
_entity.pdbx_description
1 polymer ?
#
loop_
_entity_poly.entity_id
_entity_poly.type
_entity_poly.pdbx_seq_one_letter_code
_entity_poly.pdbx_strand_id
1 'polypeptide(L)'
;MQPSKKGLAGKLAAYFIESKLTPLLIAASLVLGYMALQITPREEEPQILVPMVDVMINTHGVSPQEVERFVTNPIEKLMWGISGVDYIYSTTQTDMVMITLRFEVGTELEPAVVRVHHKLREYAPEVLLPTHLPLVRSYTIDDVPFLGLTFHSDQKSSYELRQISNTFAQKISEIPNISLVRTIGGEPRVVRIVPDTTKLKSYKISLLEFLPAITEGNVLNRVGKTTGLSEEYLVEVGGFLQDTKVIEDLVVAIKAGRAIRLKDVAAVIDGGAQRADYVLHGTKTNHAQSAVTLSLTKRKGTNATALAEMVLHKMEKLAPAHLPTDTNYTVIRNYGETAKEKSNELIKHLLIASISVMFLVALALGMRSSLVVGVAVPVTLALTLFIYYFLGYTLNRVTLFALIFSIGILVDDAIVVVENIHRHLHLQRKSGKHVSLSDIIVRAVDEVGNPTILATFAVIAAILPMAFVRGMMGPYMSPIPVGASYAMIFSMGIAFVISPWVGKLIYKKEGHENHTNHEDTDKHSFLDQVYFRIMHGLLASWKEKVVFFIFVLLMFGGIGALMVTKTVRVKMLPFDNKSEFQVMIDMQEGTPLEKTKQVAQEMANYLTTMDEVHDYQIYVGTSAPINFNGLVRHYFMRKAPHLADIQVNLLPKHERKRQSHDIAKSVRPALKAIADQYGADLKVTEVPPGPPVLSTMVAEIYGPDYEKQIALAKEVKQAFKQTEGVVDVDWMATHPQKIYALTINRKVASLKRVSIDSIVRTLEIAYGNIPLGVYHTDDNLEQVPVKVELPLAKRQDIEALLQLTVISQDQSFVPLKELVTIETSAQGNAIFHKNLQPVVYVLGDLAGDEESPVYALMDLNKKVKNISAPDGGQLSIMSSHQPETTEHYSLKW
;
A
#
# COMPACT_ATOMS: atom_id res chain seq x y z
N MET A 1 -14.26 -37.66 56.57
CA MET A 1 -13.52 -36.51 55.99
C MET A 1 -14.55 -35.49 55.54
N GLN A 2 -14.54 -34.29 56.11
CA GLN A 2 -15.48 -33.22 55.78
C GLN A 2 -15.30 -32.78 54.31
N PRO A 3 -16.38 -32.41 53.59
CA PRO A 3 -16.25 -31.91 52.23
C PRO A 3 -15.51 -30.57 52.28
N SER A 4 -14.29 -30.51 51.74
CA SER A 4 -13.65 -29.21 51.50
C SER A 4 -14.58 -28.39 50.60
N LYS A 5 -14.67 -27.08 50.87
CA LYS A 5 -15.42 -26.18 49.98
C LYS A 5 -14.76 -26.23 48.60
N LYS A 6 -15.43 -26.88 47.63
CA LYS A 6 -14.98 -26.95 46.24
C LYS A 6 -14.66 -25.53 45.74
N GLY A 7 -13.50 -25.39 45.09
CA GLY A 7 -13.09 -24.18 44.39
C GLY A 7 -13.98 -23.90 43.18
N LEU A 8 -13.68 -22.81 42.45
CA LEU A 8 -14.45 -22.39 41.28
C LEU A 8 -14.44 -23.47 40.17
N ALA A 9 -13.27 -24.03 39.88
CA ALA A 9 -13.10 -25.08 38.89
C ALA A 9 -13.87 -26.36 39.26
N GLY A 10 -13.77 -26.82 40.51
CA GLY A 10 -14.51 -28.01 40.97
C GLY A 10 -16.03 -27.83 40.97
N LYS A 11 -16.54 -26.61 41.22
CA LYS A 11 -17.97 -26.30 41.10
C LYS A 11 -18.45 -26.34 39.65
N LEU A 12 -17.70 -25.73 38.74
CA LEU A 12 -18.02 -25.74 37.30
C LEU A 12 -17.98 -27.18 36.75
N ALA A 13 -16.94 -27.93 37.06
CA ALA A 13 -16.83 -29.33 36.67
C ALA A 13 -18.00 -30.16 37.22
N ALA A 14 -18.36 -30.01 38.49
CA ALA A 14 -19.46 -30.75 39.10
C ALA A 14 -20.82 -30.46 38.43
N TYR A 15 -21.04 -29.22 37.98
CA TYR A 15 -22.28 -28.85 37.31
C TYR A 15 -22.35 -29.38 35.87
N PHE A 16 -21.26 -29.27 35.11
CA PHE A 16 -21.25 -29.58 33.67
C PHE A 16 -20.94 -31.05 33.33
N ILE A 17 -20.33 -31.81 34.25
CA ILE A 17 -19.96 -33.22 34.00
C ILE A 17 -21.16 -34.14 33.76
N GLU A 18 -22.35 -33.79 34.24
CA GLU A 18 -23.60 -34.53 34.00
C GLU A 18 -24.60 -33.77 33.14
N SER A 19 -24.27 -32.53 32.77
CA SER A 19 -25.16 -31.66 32.01
C SER A 19 -25.25 -32.07 30.55
N LYS A 20 -26.48 -32.07 30.03
CA LYS A 20 -26.74 -32.20 28.58
C LYS A 20 -26.37 -30.95 27.79
N LEU A 21 -26.05 -29.85 28.47
CA LEU A 21 -25.62 -28.60 27.83
C LEU A 21 -24.18 -28.70 27.29
N THR A 22 -23.30 -29.49 27.89
CA THR A 22 -21.90 -29.61 27.49
C THR A 22 -21.69 -30.06 26.04
N PRO A 23 -22.35 -31.14 25.53
CA PRO A 23 -22.26 -31.50 24.11
C PRO A 23 -22.89 -30.46 23.19
N LEU A 24 -23.93 -29.74 23.64
CA LEU A 24 -24.54 -28.66 22.87
C LEU A 24 -23.60 -27.45 22.75
N LEU A 25 -22.85 -27.14 23.81
CA LEU A 25 -21.80 -26.10 23.77
C LEU A 25 -20.67 -26.48 22.82
N ILE A 26 -20.21 -27.75 22.82
CA ILE A 26 -19.21 -28.23 21.85
C ILE A 26 -19.74 -28.02 20.42
N ALA A 27 -20.95 -28.49 20.12
CA ALA A 27 -21.54 -28.36 18.80
C ALA A 27 -21.75 -26.90 18.39
N ALA A 28 -22.28 -26.06 19.29
CA ALA A 28 -22.49 -24.64 19.05
C ALA A 28 -21.17 -23.91 18.76
N SER A 29 -20.14 -24.14 19.57
CA SER A 29 -18.81 -23.54 19.36
C SER A 29 -18.23 -23.92 18.00
N LEU A 30 -18.29 -25.21 17.62
CA LEU A 30 -17.79 -25.67 16.32
C LEU A 30 -18.58 -25.07 15.14
N VAL A 31 -19.91 -24.97 15.25
CA VAL A 31 -20.75 -24.31 14.23
C VAL A 31 -20.42 -22.83 14.13
N LEU A 32 -20.29 -22.12 15.26
CA LEU A 32 -19.93 -20.70 15.29
C LEU A 32 -18.55 -20.45 14.67
N GLY A 33 -17.55 -21.27 14.99
CA GLY A 33 -16.22 -21.17 14.38
C GLY A 33 -16.22 -21.49 12.90
N TYR A 34 -16.99 -22.50 12.46
CA TYR A 34 -17.15 -22.82 11.05
C TYR A 34 -17.84 -21.67 10.28
N MET A 35 -18.90 -21.09 10.84
CA MET A 35 -19.56 -19.90 10.27
C MET A 35 -18.59 -18.72 10.18
N ALA A 36 -17.83 -18.46 11.26
CA ALA A 36 -16.83 -17.39 11.26
C ALA A 36 -15.78 -17.61 10.18
N LEU A 37 -15.26 -18.84 10.02
CA LEU A 37 -14.30 -19.19 8.95
C LEU A 37 -14.83 -18.92 7.53
N GLN A 38 -16.13 -19.13 7.30
CA GLN A 38 -16.75 -18.92 5.99
C GLN A 38 -17.07 -17.45 5.69
N ILE A 39 -17.51 -16.70 6.71
CA ILE A 39 -18.00 -15.32 6.53
C ILE A 39 -16.85 -14.31 6.63
N THR A 40 -15.79 -14.61 7.40
CA THR A 40 -14.72 -13.66 7.63
C THR A 40 -13.92 -13.41 6.35
N PRO A 41 -13.77 -12.15 5.89
CA PRO A 41 -13.00 -11.83 4.71
C PRO A 41 -11.54 -12.28 4.84
N ARG A 42 -11.02 -12.89 3.78
CA ARG A 42 -9.60 -13.23 3.64
C ARG A 42 -8.89 -12.06 2.99
N GLU A 43 -7.78 -11.63 3.58
CA GLU A 43 -6.99 -10.50 3.11
C GLU A 43 -5.51 -10.84 3.14
N GLU A 44 -4.76 -10.28 2.19
CA GLU A 44 -3.31 -10.44 2.11
C GLU A 44 -2.61 -9.69 3.27
N GLU A 45 -3.08 -8.48 3.56
CA GLU A 45 -2.57 -7.60 4.62
C GLU A 45 -3.66 -7.32 5.67
N PRO A 46 -3.29 -7.09 6.94
CA PRO A 46 -4.25 -6.68 7.95
C PRO A 46 -4.84 -5.31 7.63
N GLN A 47 -6.12 -5.12 7.98
CA GLN A 47 -6.81 -3.86 7.82
C GLN A 47 -6.36 -2.87 8.90
N ILE A 48 -5.70 -1.77 8.49
CA ILE A 48 -5.25 -0.70 9.37
C ILE A 48 -6.04 0.57 9.06
N LEU A 49 -6.73 1.12 10.06
CA LEU A 49 -7.48 2.36 9.93
C LEU A 49 -6.55 3.56 10.17
N VAL A 50 -5.91 4.04 9.10
CA VAL A 50 -5.12 5.28 9.11
C VAL A 50 -5.58 6.15 7.95
N PRO A 51 -6.59 7.01 8.17
CA PRO A 51 -7.06 7.93 7.14
C PRO A 51 -5.94 8.88 6.71
N MET A 52 -5.64 8.86 5.41
CA MET A 52 -4.82 9.86 4.75
C MET A 52 -5.69 10.65 3.78
N VAL A 53 -5.70 11.97 3.94
CA VAL A 53 -6.48 12.89 3.10
C VAL A 53 -5.53 13.89 2.45
N ASP A 54 -5.42 13.83 1.13
CA ASP A 54 -4.64 14.76 0.33
C ASP A 54 -5.51 15.93 -0.13
N VAL A 55 -5.02 17.14 0.05
CA VAL A 55 -5.59 18.39 -0.48
C VAL A 55 -4.62 18.92 -1.53
N MET A 56 -5.03 18.88 -2.79
CA MET A 56 -4.25 19.34 -3.93
C MET A 56 -4.80 20.67 -4.43
N ILE A 57 -3.93 21.66 -4.64
CA ILE A 57 -4.32 23.01 -5.05
C ILE A 57 -3.43 23.41 -6.22
N ASN A 58 -4.03 23.73 -7.36
CA ASN A 58 -3.28 24.17 -8.53
C ASN A 58 -3.01 25.67 -8.43
N THR A 59 -1.75 26.06 -8.42
CA THR A 59 -1.29 27.45 -8.20
C THR A 59 -0.52 27.97 -9.40
N HIS A 60 -1.23 28.25 -10.50
CA HIS A 60 -0.62 28.63 -11.77
C HIS A 60 0.16 29.95 -11.70
N GLY A 61 1.41 29.93 -12.17
CA GLY A 61 2.18 31.14 -12.49
C GLY A 61 2.76 31.91 -11.29
N VAL A 62 2.87 31.27 -10.12
CA VAL A 62 3.43 31.87 -8.90
C VAL A 62 4.65 31.07 -8.44
N SER A 63 5.67 31.75 -7.88
CA SER A 63 6.89 31.09 -7.41
C SER A 63 6.59 30.17 -6.19
N PRO A 64 7.30 29.04 -6.02
CA PRO A 64 7.08 28.15 -4.89
C PRO A 64 7.16 28.85 -3.52
N GLN A 65 8.09 29.80 -3.34
CA GLN A 65 8.26 30.55 -2.09
C GLN A 65 7.07 31.47 -1.78
N GLU A 66 6.50 32.09 -2.82
CA GLU A 66 5.33 32.94 -2.68
C GLU A 66 4.08 32.10 -2.40
N VAL A 67 3.93 30.97 -3.11
CA VAL A 67 2.86 29.99 -2.85
C VAL A 67 2.96 29.42 -1.44
N GLU A 68 4.15 29.08 -0.98
CA GLU A 68 4.38 28.56 0.37
C GLU A 68 3.87 29.57 1.42
N ARG A 69 4.23 30.84 1.25
CA ARG A 69 3.87 31.91 2.19
C ARG A 69 2.39 32.25 2.20
N PHE A 70 1.75 32.34 1.03
CA PHE A 70 0.39 32.86 0.91
C PHE A 70 -0.69 31.78 0.80
N VAL A 71 -0.33 30.56 0.39
CA VAL A 71 -1.27 29.45 0.20
C VAL A 71 -0.98 28.31 1.16
N THR A 72 0.24 27.76 1.14
CA THR A 72 0.57 26.57 1.93
C THR A 72 0.49 26.84 3.43
N ASN A 73 1.23 27.84 3.93
CA ASN A 73 1.31 28.15 5.37
C ASN A 73 -0.06 28.46 6.01
N PRO A 74 -0.93 29.30 5.41
CA PRO A 74 -2.25 29.52 5.97
C PRO A 74 -3.12 28.26 5.95
N ILE A 75 -3.10 27.46 4.87
CA ILE A 75 -3.93 26.26 4.78
C ILE A 75 -3.44 25.19 5.73
N GLU A 76 -2.14 24.95 5.83
CA GLU A 76 -1.57 24.03 6.82
C GLU A 76 -2.00 24.40 8.24
N LYS A 77 -1.92 25.69 8.61
CA LYS A 77 -2.33 26.17 9.93
C LYS A 77 -3.82 25.93 10.18
N LEU A 78 -4.66 26.12 9.16
CA LEU A 78 -6.09 25.84 9.23
C LEU A 78 -6.37 24.34 9.41
N MET A 79 -5.66 23.50 8.67
CA MET A 79 -5.79 22.05 8.70
C MET A 79 -5.23 21.45 9.99
N TRP A 80 -4.19 22.05 10.59
CA TRP A 80 -3.64 21.66 11.89
C TRP A 80 -4.67 21.80 13.03
N GLY A 81 -5.61 22.74 12.89
CA GLY A 81 -6.71 22.91 13.83
C GLY A 81 -7.81 21.83 13.74
N ILE A 82 -7.72 20.88 12.80
CA ILE A 82 -8.70 19.80 12.68
C ILE A 82 -8.42 18.72 13.74
N SER A 83 -9.45 18.42 14.53
CA SER A 83 -9.36 17.37 15.56
C SER A 83 -9.06 15.99 14.94
N GLY A 84 -8.11 15.29 15.56
CA GLY A 84 -7.65 13.95 15.18
C GLY A 84 -6.58 13.94 14.08
N VAL A 85 -6.06 15.08 13.64
CA VAL A 85 -4.87 15.13 12.77
C VAL A 85 -3.62 14.87 13.62
N ASP A 86 -2.87 13.84 13.26
CA ASP A 86 -1.64 13.43 13.94
C ASP A 86 -0.42 14.09 13.26
N TYR A 87 -0.38 14.09 11.93
CA TYR A 87 0.67 14.75 11.15
C TYR A 87 0.12 15.46 9.91
N ILE A 88 0.76 16.59 9.57
CA ILE A 88 0.57 17.28 8.30
C ILE A 88 1.88 17.26 7.55
N TYR A 89 1.82 16.78 6.31
CA TYR A 89 2.91 16.88 5.35
C TYR A 89 2.48 17.83 4.25
N SER A 90 3.38 18.64 3.75
CA SER A 90 3.12 19.40 2.55
C SER A 90 4.29 19.38 1.58
N THR A 91 3.94 19.63 0.34
CA THR A 91 4.90 19.84 -0.73
C THR A 91 4.39 21.00 -1.57
N THR A 92 5.17 22.07 -1.61
CA THR A 92 4.93 23.24 -2.44
C THR A 92 5.89 23.17 -3.61
N GLN A 93 5.35 23.05 -4.82
CA GLN A 93 6.11 23.02 -6.07
C GLN A 93 5.49 24.01 -7.06
N THR A 94 6.14 24.21 -8.21
CA THR A 94 5.58 25.06 -9.25
C THR A 94 4.23 24.53 -9.71
N ASP A 95 3.24 25.41 -9.84
CA ASP A 95 1.87 25.11 -10.28
C ASP A 95 1.03 24.19 -9.37
N MET A 96 1.57 23.68 -8.26
CA MET A 96 0.86 22.75 -7.39
C MET A 96 1.32 22.82 -5.92
N VAL A 97 0.33 22.81 -5.02
CA VAL A 97 0.50 22.53 -3.60
C VAL A 97 -0.19 21.22 -3.28
N MET A 98 0.47 20.34 -2.55
CA MET A 98 -0.12 19.14 -1.99
C MET A 98 0.03 19.17 -0.48
N ILE A 99 -1.07 19.02 0.26
CA ILE A 99 -1.10 18.91 1.71
C ILE A 99 -1.72 17.57 2.09
N THR A 100 -0.95 16.69 2.72
CA THR A 100 -1.41 15.37 3.19
C THR A 100 -1.66 15.41 4.68
N LEU A 101 -2.92 15.16 5.05
CA LEU A 101 -3.40 15.06 6.42
C LEU A 101 -3.40 13.59 6.83
N ARG A 102 -2.55 13.23 7.80
CA ARG A 102 -2.57 11.92 8.44
C ARG A 102 -3.32 12.02 9.75
N PHE A 103 -4.43 11.30 9.86
CA PHE A 103 -5.21 11.23 11.09
C PHE A 103 -4.64 10.21 12.07
N GLU A 104 -5.01 10.35 13.35
CA GLU A 104 -4.73 9.40 14.40
C GLU A 104 -5.24 8.00 14.01
N VAL A 105 -4.44 7.00 14.34
CA VAL A 105 -4.72 5.60 14.05
C VAL A 105 -6.02 5.18 14.76
N GLY A 106 -6.95 4.60 14.02
CA GLY A 106 -8.29 4.23 14.50
C GLY A 106 -9.38 5.24 14.18
N THR A 107 -9.03 6.42 13.64
CA THR A 107 -10.02 7.40 13.18
C THR A 107 -10.82 6.85 11.98
N GLU A 108 -12.14 7.05 11.99
CA GLU A 108 -12.97 6.74 10.83
C GLU A 108 -12.73 7.71 9.67
N LEU A 109 -12.65 7.18 8.46
CA LEU A 109 -12.29 7.94 7.27
C LEU A 109 -13.38 8.95 6.87
N GLU A 110 -14.63 8.51 6.83
CA GLU A 110 -15.74 9.29 6.30
C GLU A 110 -15.94 10.58 7.13
N PRO A 111 -15.98 10.53 8.48
CA PRO A 111 -15.99 11.74 9.29
C PRO A 111 -14.75 12.62 9.11
N ALA A 112 -13.55 12.02 8.93
CA ALA A 112 -12.32 12.76 8.72
C ALA A 112 -12.35 13.57 7.42
N VAL A 113 -12.75 12.94 6.31
CA VAL A 113 -12.90 13.60 5.00
C VAL A 113 -13.94 14.73 5.05
N VAL A 114 -15.06 14.51 5.75
CA VAL A 114 -16.08 15.54 5.95
C VAL A 114 -15.52 16.74 6.73
N ARG A 115 -14.73 16.49 7.80
CA ARG A 115 -14.07 17.57 8.56
C ARG A 115 -13.12 18.40 7.69
N VAL A 116 -12.33 17.75 6.83
CA VAL A 116 -11.43 18.43 5.88
C VAL A 116 -12.22 19.28 4.89
N HIS A 117 -13.23 18.71 4.24
CA HIS A 117 -14.08 19.47 3.31
C HIS A 117 -14.78 20.65 3.97
N HIS A 118 -15.32 20.47 5.18
CA HIS A 118 -15.98 21.54 5.92
C HIS A 118 -15.00 22.68 6.21
N LYS A 119 -13.84 22.37 6.79
CA LYS A 119 -12.83 23.37 7.15
C LYS A 119 -12.29 24.10 5.91
N LEU A 120 -12.06 23.37 4.84
CA LEU A 120 -11.60 23.94 3.58
C LEU A 120 -12.66 24.85 2.96
N ARG A 121 -13.95 24.46 2.94
CA ARG A 121 -15.02 25.32 2.39
C ARG A 121 -15.28 26.57 3.22
N GLU A 122 -15.09 26.49 4.54
CA GLU A 122 -15.28 27.61 5.47
C GLU A 122 -14.23 28.72 5.24
N TYR A 123 -12.97 28.35 5.04
CA TYR A 123 -11.85 29.32 4.97
C TYR A 123 -11.23 29.49 3.57
N ALA A 124 -11.55 28.64 2.59
CA ALA A 124 -11.04 28.77 1.22
C ALA A 124 -11.26 30.17 0.63
N PRO A 125 -12.42 30.85 0.79
CA PRO A 125 -12.60 32.19 0.22
C PRO A 125 -11.68 33.27 0.78
N GLU A 126 -11.11 33.07 1.98
CA GLU A 126 -10.19 34.04 2.62
C GLU A 126 -8.74 33.85 2.17
N VAL A 127 -8.37 32.62 1.80
CA VAL A 127 -6.97 32.23 1.54
C VAL A 127 -6.71 31.93 0.06
N LEU A 128 -7.70 31.39 -0.65
CA LEU A 128 -7.57 30.96 -2.04
C LEU A 128 -8.25 31.94 -2.99
N LEU A 129 -7.56 32.28 -4.07
CA LEU A 129 -8.19 32.92 -5.21
C LEU A 129 -9.25 31.98 -5.80
N PRO A 130 -10.35 32.49 -6.41
CA PRO A 130 -11.37 31.67 -7.05
C PRO A 130 -10.85 30.70 -8.12
N THR A 131 -9.67 30.98 -8.68
CA THR A 131 -8.98 30.14 -9.68
C THR A 131 -8.28 28.93 -9.06
N HIS A 132 -8.05 28.91 -7.75
CA HIS A 132 -7.36 27.83 -7.04
C HIS A 132 -8.39 26.87 -6.42
N LEU A 133 -9.08 26.10 -7.27
CA LEU A 133 -10.05 25.11 -6.80
C LEU A 133 -9.32 23.95 -6.11
N PRO A 134 -9.53 23.73 -4.80
CA PRO A 134 -8.85 22.67 -4.10
C PRO A 134 -9.53 21.32 -4.35
N LEU A 135 -8.73 20.29 -4.60
CA LEU A 135 -9.16 18.92 -4.81
C LEU A 135 -8.80 18.09 -3.57
N VAL A 136 -9.81 17.57 -2.89
CA VAL A 136 -9.63 16.68 -1.73
C VAL A 136 -9.76 15.23 -2.21
N ARG A 137 -8.79 14.39 -1.88
CA ARG A 137 -8.81 12.94 -2.14
C ARG A 137 -8.40 12.18 -0.90
N SER A 138 -9.14 11.12 -0.59
CA SER A 138 -8.76 10.16 0.44
C SER A 138 -8.13 8.92 -0.18
N TYR A 139 -7.18 8.33 0.55
CA TYR A 139 -6.58 7.05 0.17
C TYR A 139 -6.67 6.06 1.33
N THR A 140 -6.98 4.82 0.98
CA THR A 140 -7.16 3.70 1.91
C THR A 140 -6.46 2.45 1.41
N ILE A 141 -6.37 1.44 2.27
CA ILE A 141 -5.84 0.13 1.89
C ILE A 141 -6.72 -0.52 0.82
N ASP A 142 -8.03 -0.26 0.82
CA ASP A 142 -8.97 -0.79 -0.19
C ASP A 142 -8.76 -0.17 -1.58
N ASP A 143 -8.07 0.97 -1.68
CA ASP A 143 -7.66 1.58 -2.96
C ASP A 143 -6.46 0.88 -3.60
N VAL A 144 -5.76 0.00 -2.87
CA VAL A 144 -4.70 -0.84 -3.44
C VAL A 144 -5.36 -1.90 -4.35
N PRO A 145 -5.03 -1.93 -5.65
CA PRO A 145 -5.62 -2.90 -6.57
C PRO A 145 -5.32 -4.34 -6.15
N PHE A 146 -6.38 -5.13 -5.98
CA PHE A 146 -6.27 -6.55 -5.63
C PHE A 146 -6.00 -7.42 -6.87
N LEU A 147 -6.37 -6.93 -8.07
CA LEU A 147 -6.15 -7.60 -9.34
C LEU A 147 -5.60 -6.60 -10.39
N GLY A 148 -4.58 -7.01 -11.13
CA GLY A 148 -4.03 -6.29 -12.27
C GLY A 148 -4.07 -7.16 -13.53
N LEU A 149 -4.68 -6.63 -14.60
CA LEU A 149 -4.79 -7.29 -15.90
C LEU A 149 -4.09 -6.44 -16.96
N THR A 150 -3.10 -6.99 -17.65
CA THR A 150 -2.37 -6.27 -18.69
C THR A 150 -2.70 -6.84 -20.05
N PHE A 151 -3.25 -6.01 -20.94
CA PHE A 151 -3.52 -6.31 -22.34
C PHE A 151 -2.31 -5.92 -23.17
N HIS A 152 -1.82 -6.81 -24.03
CA HIS A 152 -0.61 -6.57 -24.81
C HIS A 152 -0.67 -7.19 -26.21
N SER A 153 0.05 -6.57 -27.14
CA SER A 153 0.14 -7.01 -28.54
C SER A 153 1.39 -6.43 -29.22
N ASP A 154 1.92 -7.18 -30.20
CA ASP A 154 2.98 -6.71 -31.12
C ASP A 154 2.42 -5.99 -32.35
N GLN A 155 1.17 -6.25 -32.69
CA GLN A 155 0.55 -5.77 -33.94
C GLN A 155 -0.31 -4.54 -33.70
N LYS A 156 -0.88 -4.41 -32.49
CA LYS A 156 -1.77 -3.31 -32.13
C LYS A 156 -1.01 -2.14 -31.52
N SER A 157 -1.45 -0.94 -31.89
CA SER A 157 -0.97 0.30 -31.28
C SER A 157 -1.46 0.44 -29.83
N SER A 158 -0.74 1.23 -29.03
CA SER A 158 -1.14 1.54 -27.66
C SER A 158 -2.52 2.23 -27.58
N TYR A 159 -2.89 2.99 -28.62
CA TYR A 159 -4.22 3.56 -28.81
C TYR A 159 -5.29 2.47 -28.95
N GLU A 160 -5.13 1.52 -29.89
CA GLU A 160 -6.08 0.42 -30.10
C GLU A 160 -6.22 -0.46 -28.86
N LEU A 161 -5.11 -0.77 -28.19
CA LEU A 161 -5.11 -1.55 -26.96
C LEU A 161 -5.90 -0.86 -25.85
N ARG A 162 -5.87 0.48 -25.76
CA ARG A 162 -6.66 1.23 -24.78
C ARG A 162 -8.16 1.14 -25.06
N GLN A 163 -8.56 1.22 -26.33
CA GLN A 163 -9.96 1.06 -26.74
C GLN A 163 -10.50 -0.33 -26.37
N ILE A 164 -9.72 -1.37 -26.68
CA ILE A 164 -10.03 -2.75 -26.31
C ILE A 164 -10.14 -2.86 -24.78
N SER A 165 -9.12 -2.42 -24.05
CA SER A 165 -9.05 -2.52 -22.59
C SER A 165 -10.21 -1.77 -21.90
N ASN A 166 -10.60 -0.60 -22.39
CA ASN A 166 -11.72 0.17 -21.84
C ASN A 166 -13.06 -0.54 -22.00
N THR A 167 -13.25 -1.28 -23.10
CA THR A 167 -14.45 -2.13 -23.28
C THR A 167 -14.53 -3.22 -22.21
N PHE A 168 -13.39 -3.85 -21.88
CA PHE A 168 -13.31 -4.79 -20.77
C PHE A 168 -13.48 -4.10 -19.42
N ALA A 169 -12.90 -2.90 -19.23
CA ALA A 169 -13.01 -2.14 -17.99
C ALA A 169 -14.47 -1.83 -17.63
N GLN A 170 -15.29 -1.43 -18.61
CA GLN A 170 -16.72 -1.19 -18.41
C GLN A 170 -17.46 -2.47 -17.99
N LYS A 171 -17.26 -3.57 -18.73
CA LYS A 171 -17.90 -4.85 -18.40
C LYS A 171 -17.47 -5.39 -17.04
N ILE A 172 -16.20 -5.27 -16.70
CA ILE A 172 -15.68 -5.66 -15.39
C ILE A 172 -16.34 -4.80 -14.29
N SER A 173 -16.49 -3.50 -14.50
CA SER A 173 -17.09 -2.57 -13.53
C SER A 173 -18.54 -2.90 -13.14
N GLU A 174 -19.26 -3.68 -13.96
CA GLU A 174 -20.60 -4.19 -13.63
C GLU A 174 -20.61 -5.23 -12.49
N ILE A 175 -19.46 -5.84 -12.17
CA ILE A 175 -19.37 -6.85 -11.11
C ILE A 175 -19.61 -6.16 -9.75
N PRO A 176 -20.56 -6.67 -8.94
CA PRO A 176 -20.81 -6.13 -7.60
C PRO A 176 -19.54 -6.13 -6.76
N ASN A 177 -19.39 -5.09 -5.93
CA ASN A 177 -18.27 -4.90 -5.01
C ASN A 177 -16.91 -4.54 -5.63
N ILE A 178 -16.85 -4.33 -6.94
CA ILE A 178 -15.77 -3.52 -7.53
C ILE A 178 -15.99 -2.06 -7.15
N SER A 179 -14.92 -1.40 -6.71
CA SER A 179 -14.94 0.02 -6.37
C SER A 179 -14.59 0.87 -7.58
N LEU A 180 -13.41 0.62 -8.16
CA LEU A 180 -12.90 1.36 -9.30
C LEU A 180 -12.07 0.46 -10.22
N VAL A 181 -12.25 0.62 -11.53
CA VAL A 181 -11.35 0.06 -12.55
C VAL A 181 -10.61 1.22 -13.20
N ARG A 182 -9.29 1.25 -13.09
CA ARG A 182 -8.44 2.28 -13.71
C ARG A 182 -7.63 1.69 -14.86
N THR A 183 -7.67 2.36 -16.00
CA THR A 183 -6.80 2.09 -17.14
C THR A 183 -5.50 2.88 -17.01
N ILE A 184 -4.37 2.18 -17.07
CA ILE A 184 -3.01 2.73 -16.99
C ILE A 184 -2.30 2.44 -18.31
N GLY A 185 -1.75 3.49 -18.91
CA GLY A 185 -1.11 3.40 -20.22
C GLY A 185 -2.08 3.55 -21.39
N GLY A 186 -1.52 3.52 -22.59
CA GLY A 186 -2.27 3.64 -23.83
C GLY A 186 -2.69 5.08 -24.13
N GLU A 187 -2.69 5.44 -25.41
CA GLU A 187 -3.07 6.77 -25.86
C GLU A 187 -4.59 6.94 -25.84
N PRO A 188 -5.16 7.89 -25.09
CA PRO A 188 -6.60 8.16 -25.15
C PRO A 188 -6.97 8.71 -26.53
N ARG A 189 -8.20 8.46 -26.98
CA ARG A 189 -8.73 9.02 -28.23
C ARG A 189 -8.90 10.53 -28.08
N VAL A 190 -8.36 11.29 -29.02
CA VAL A 190 -8.50 12.74 -29.08
C VAL A 190 -8.63 13.16 -30.54
N VAL A 191 -9.37 14.24 -30.80
CA VAL A 191 -9.37 14.88 -32.11
C VAL A 191 -8.35 16.01 -32.09
N ARG A 192 -7.25 15.81 -32.80
CA ARG A 192 -6.12 16.75 -32.87
C ARG A 192 -6.27 17.61 -34.11
N ILE A 193 -6.34 18.91 -33.89
CA ILE A 193 -6.28 19.92 -34.95
C ILE A 193 -4.84 20.41 -34.96
N VAL A 194 -4.11 20.07 -36.01
CA VAL A 194 -2.68 20.36 -36.17
C VAL A 194 -2.51 21.52 -37.17
N PRO A 195 -2.28 22.75 -36.69
CA PRO A 195 -2.23 23.92 -37.57
C PRO A 195 -0.94 23.97 -38.38
N ASP A 196 -1.06 24.40 -39.65
CA ASP A 196 0.07 24.67 -40.52
C ASP A 196 0.48 26.14 -40.36
N THR A 197 1.60 26.38 -39.66
CA THR A 197 2.07 27.75 -39.35
C THR A 197 2.37 28.58 -40.60
N THR A 198 2.78 27.94 -41.70
CA THR A 198 3.02 28.58 -42.99
C THR A 198 1.72 29.06 -43.63
N LYS A 199 0.68 28.22 -43.61
CA LYS A 199 -0.64 28.59 -44.13
C LYS A 199 -1.29 29.67 -43.26
N LEU A 200 -1.25 29.54 -41.93
CA LEU A 200 -1.76 30.56 -41.00
C LEU A 200 -1.15 31.94 -41.28
N LYS A 201 0.17 32.01 -41.50
CA LYS A 201 0.84 33.25 -41.85
C LYS A 201 0.40 33.82 -43.21
N SER A 202 0.24 32.96 -44.21
CA SER A 202 -0.19 33.39 -45.56
C SER A 202 -1.63 33.91 -45.59
N TYR A 203 -2.53 33.25 -44.86
CA TYR A 203 -3.94 33.62 -44.74
C TYR A 203 -4.17 34.73 -43.71
N LYS A 204 -3.13 35.11 -42.96
CA LYS A 204 -3.22 36.04 -41.84
C LYS A 204 -4.33 35.58 -40.88
N ILE A 205 -4.13 34.41 -40.30
CA ILE A 205 -5.00 33.82 -39.27
C ILE A 205 -4.16 33.57 -38.02
N SER A 206 -4.72 33.91 -36.85
CA SER A 206 -4.13 33.61 -35.55
C SER A 206 -4.72 32.33 -34.98
N LEU A 207 -3.95 31.60 -34.17
CA LEU A 207 -4.45 30.41 -33.45
C LEU A 207 -5.64 30.73 -32.55
N LEU A 208 -5.73 31.96 -32.04
CA LEU A 208 -6.84 32.36 -31.18
C LEU A 208 -8.19 32.38 -31.92
N GLU A 209 -8.21 32.57 -33.25
CA GLU A 209 -9.43 32.52 -34.06
C GLU A 209 -10.04 31.10 -34.12
N PHE A 210 -9.27 30.06 -33.80
CA PHE A 210 -9.76 28.68 -33.75
C PHE A 210 -10.69 28.44 -32.56
N LEU A 211 -10.46 29.17 -31.45
CA LEU A 211 -11.22 29.02 -30.22
C LEU A 211 -12.72 29.26 -30.46
N PRO A 212 -13.18 30.45 -30.92
CA PRO A 212 -14.60 30.68 -31.18
C PRO A 212 -15.14 29.73 -32.25
N ALA A 213 -14.37 29.42 -33.29
CA ALA A 213 -14.81 28.52 -34.36
C ALA A 213 -15.21 27.13 -33.83
N ILE A 214 -14.43 26.60 -32.89
CA ILE A 214 -14.67 25.28 -32.29
C ILE A 214 -15.70 25.37 -31.16
N THR A 215 -15.62 26.37 -30.28
CA THR A 215 -16.54 26.47 -29.13
C THR A 215 -17.95 26.81 -29.55
N GLU A 216 -18.11 27.73 -30.53
CA GLU A 216 -19.43 28.12 -31.03
C GLU A 216 -19.99 27.10 -32.03
N GLY A 217 -19.12 26.39 -32.75
CA GLY A 217 -19.47 25.29 -33.64
C GLY A 217 -19.88 24.01 -32.91
N ASN A 218 -19.70 23.93 -31.59
CA ASN A 218 -20.02 22.76 -30.77
C ASN A 218 -21.13 23.06 -29.75
N VAL A 219 -22.18 23.74 -30.17
CA VAL A 219 -23.33 24.11 -29.33
C VAL A 219 -24.60 23.49 -29.87
N LEU A 220 -25.30 22.73 -29.02
CA LEU A 220 -26.67 22.28 -29.27
C LEU A 220 -27.54 22.71 -28.09
N ASN A 221 -28.57 23.51 -28.36
CA ASN A 221 -29.49 23.99 -27.33
C ASN A 221 -30.94 23.64 -27.67
N ARG A 222 -31.69 23.25 -26.64
CA ARG A 222 -33.16 23.11 -26.71
C ARG A 222 -33.79 24.46 -26.41
N VAL A 223 -34.37 25.09 -27.42
CA VAL A 223 -34.83 26.49 -27.33
C VAL A 223 -36.29 26.60 -26.89
N GLY A 224 -37.07 25.53 -27.06
CA GLY A 224 -38.46 25.48 -26.64
C GLY A 224 -39.23 24.34 -27.28
N LYS A 225 -40.54 24.49 -27.30
CA LYS A 225 -41.46 23.57 -27.96
C LYS A 225 -42.36 24.33 -28.90
N THR A 226 -42.73 23.71 -30.01
CA THR A 226 -43.71 24.23 -30.95
C THR A 226 -44.85 23.23 -31.09
N THR A 227 -46.08 23.67 -30.90
CA THR A 227 -47.26 22.81 -30.94
C THR A 227 -47.81 22.77 -32.36
N GLY A 228 -47.81 21.60 -32.98
CA GLY A 228 -48.52 21.32 -34.23
C GLY A 228 -50.00 21.04 -34.00
N LEU A 229 -50.71 20.64 -35.06
CA LEU A 229 -52.17 20.40 -35.01
C LEU A 229 -52.58 19.21 -34.13
N SER A 230 -51.70 18.22 -33.94
CA SER A 230 -51.96 17.00 -33.15
C SER A 230 -50.84 16.62 -32.18
N GLU A 231 -49.63 17.17 -32.36
CA GLU A 231 -48.44 16.81 -31.59
C GLU A 231 -47.59 18.04 -31.26
N GLU A 232 -46.82 17.95 -30.18
CA GLU A 232 -45.87 18.98 -29.75
C GLU A 232 -44.44 18.56 -30.14
N TYR A 233 -43.73 19.41 -30.88
CA TYR A 233 -42.36 19.18 -31.30
C TYR A 233 -41.39 19.97 -30.41
N LEU A 234 -40.32 19.32 -29.95
CA LEU A 234 -39.20 20.00 -29.32
C LEU A 234 -38.34 20.67 -30.40
N VAL A 235 -37.98 21.95 -30.19
CA VAL A 235 -37.13 22.70 -31.11
C VAL A 235 -35.71 22.75 -30.56
N GLU A 236 -34.80 22.12 -31.29
CA GLU A 236 -33.35 22.16 -31.01
C GLU A 236 -32.66 23.01 -32.08
N VAL A 237 -31.66 23.79 -31.67
CA VAL A 237 -30.85 24.64 -32.57
C VAL A 237 -29.37 24.39 -32.31
N GLY A 238 -28.63 24.25 -33.40
CA GLY A 238 -27.19 24.02 -33.39
C GLY A 238 -26.84 22.58 -33.78
N GLY A 239 -25.65 22.16 -33.38
CA GLY A 239 -25.10 20.85 -33.71
C GLY A 239 -23.83 20.60 -32.93
N PHE A 240 -23.60 19.34 -32.56
CA PHE A 240 -22.35 18.92 -31.95
C PHE A 240 -21.33 18.51 -33.03
N LEU A 241 -20.05 18.57 -32.66
CA LEU A 241 -18.96 18.04 -33.47
C LEU A 241 -18.99 16.50 -33.36
N GLN A 242 -19.65 15.86 -34.33
CA GLN A 242 -19.84 14.40 -34.37
C GLN A 242 -19.06 13.71 -35.51
N ASP A 243 -18.62 14.46 -36.51
CA ASP A 243 -17.79 13.96 -37.62
C ASP A 243 -16.58 14.88 -37.80
N THR A 244 -15.40 14.29 -37.99
CA THR A 244 -14.19 14.97 -38.44
C THR A 244 -14.42 15.91 -39.63
N LYS A 245 -15.27 15.55 -40.59
CA LYS A 245 -15.62 16.41 -41.73
C LYS A 245 -16.34 17.70 -41.32
N VAL A 246 -17.20 17.63 -40.30
CA VAL A 246 -17.88 18.81 -39.75
C VAL A 246 -16.84 19.75 -39.14
N ILE A 247 -15.87 19.19 -38.42
CA ILE A 247 -14.74 19.96 -37.86
C ILE A 247 -13.92 20.59 -39.00
N GLU A 248 -13.56 19.83 -40.03
CA GLU A 248 -12.81 20.32 -41.19
C GLU A 248 -13.48 21.49 -41.92
N ASP A 249 -14.81 21.51 -41.96
CA ASP A 249 -15.61 22.53 -42.63
C ASP A 249 -15.95 23.75 -41.75
N LEU A 250 -15.59 23.75 -40.46
CA LEU A 250 -15.77 24.91 -39.59
C LEU A 250 -15.05 26.14 -40.16
N VAL A 251 -15.76 27.26 -40.20
CA VAL A 251 -15.22 28.54 -40.68
C VAL A 251 -14.43 29.19 -39.54
N VAL A 252 -13.12 29.35 -39.72
CA VAL A 252 -12.23 29.96 -38.72
C VAL A 252 -12.24 31.47 -38.85
N ALA A 253 -12.19 31.97 -40.08
CA ALA A 253 -12.18 33.40 -40.36
C ALA A 253 -12.76 33.70 -41.75
N ILE A 254 -13.28 34.90 -41.93
CA ILE A 254 -13.68 35.43 -43.24
C ILE A 254 -12.71 36.57 -43.58
N LYS A 255 -11.95 36.43 -44.67
CA LYS A 255 -11.01 37.47 -45.14
C LYS A 255 -11.34 37.80 -46.59
N ALA A 256 -11.49 39.09 -46.90
CA ALA A 256 -11.81 39.60 -48.24
C ALA A 256 -13.03 38.91 -48.91
N GLY A 257 -14.07 38.59 -48.13
CA GLY A 257 -15.28 37.92 -48.62
C GLY A 257 -15.15 36.40 -48.85
N ARG A 258 -13.98 35.80 -48.58
CA ARG A 258 -13.77 34.35 -48.64
C ARG A 258 -13.77 33.75 -47.24
N ALA A 259 -14.62 32.75 -47.02
CA ALA A 259 -14.59 31.93 -45.82
C ALA A 259 -13.37 30.99 -45.87
N ILE A 260 -12.57 31.01 -44.81
CA ILE A 260 -11.41 30.13 -44.62
C ILE A 260 -11.81 29.07 -43.61
N ARG A 261 -11.77 27.80 -44.04
CA ARG A 261 -12.20 26.67 -43.22
C ARG A 261 -11.01 26.06 -42.47
N LEU A 262 -11.27 25.26 -41.44
CA LEU A 262 -10.22 24.59 -40.68
C LEU A 262 -9.29 23.76 -41.58
N LYS A 263 -9.85 23.01 -42.54
CA LYS A 263 -9.06 22.21 -43.50
C LYS A 263 -8.10 23.02 -44.38
N ASP A 264 -8.37 24.31 -44.57
CA ASP A 264 -7.50 25.18 -45.37
C ASP A 264 -6.22 25.53 -44.63
N VAL A 265 -6.22 25.47 -43.28
CA VAL A 265 -5.13 25.96 -42.41
C VAL A 265 -4.62 24.95 -41.38
N ALA A 266 -5.30 23.83 -41.19
CA ALA A 266 -4.94 22.79 -40.24
C ALA A 266 -5.35 21.40 -40.73
N ALA A 267 -4.62 20.37 -40.29
CA ALA A 267 -5.03 18.98 -40.45
C ALA A 267 -5.85 18.54 -39.23
N VAL A 268 -6.99 17.88 -39.46
CA VAL A 268 -7.81 17.29 -38.40
C VAL A 268 -7.53 15.79 -38.35
N ILE A 269 -7.06 15.30 -37.21
CA ILE A 269 -6.65 13.91 -37.01
C ILE A 269 -7.46 13.33 -35.84
N ASP A 270 -8.32 12.34 -36.11
CA ASP A 270 -8.95 11.52 -35.08
C ASP A 270 -8.09 10.29 -34.81
N GLY A 271 -7.61 10.16 -33.58
CA GLY A 271 -6.74 9.04 -33.19
C GLY A 271 -6.20 9.16 -31.78
N GLY A 272 -5.06 8.51 -31.54
CA GLY A 272 -4.37 8.56 -30.25
C GLY A 272 -3.81 9.95 -29.93
N ALA A 273 -3.86 10.31 -28.65
CA ALA A 273 -3.19 11.49 -28.13
C ALA A 273 -1.68 11.42 -28.39
N GLN A 274 -1.05 12.60 -28.40
CA GLN A 274 0.41 12.66 -28.42
C GLN A 274 0.95 11.84 -27.24
N ARG A 275 1.88 10.93 -27.53
CA ARG A 275 2.40 10.00 -26.55
C ARG A 275 3.05 10.73 -25.37
N ALA A 276 2.48 10.56 -24.19
CA ALA A 276 2.97 11.12 -22.92
C ALA A 276 3.65 10.07 -22.05
N ASP A 277 3.34 8.80 -22.28
CA ASP A 277 3.83 7.66 -21.50
C ASP A 277 4.00 6.42 -22.38
N TYR A 278 4.75 5.45 -21.85
CA TYR A 278 4.87 4.10 -22.39
C TYR A 278 4.49 3.09 -21.32
N VAL A 279 3.63 2.14 -21.69
CA VAL A 279 3.43 0.92 -20.93
C VAL A 279 3.77 -0.26 -21.81
N LEU A 280 4.73 -1.07 -21.36
CA LEU A 280 5.23 -2.22 -22.10
C LEU A 280 5.12 -3.47 -21.24
N HIS A 281 4.88 -4.61 -21.87
CA HIS A 281 4.88 -5.91 -21.20
C HIS A 281 5.87 -6.84 -21.89
N GLY A 282 6.71 -7.51 -21.12
CA GLY A 282 7.63 -8.51 -21.65
C GLY A 282 7.66 -9.75 -20.77
N THR A 283 8.11 -10.84 -21.37
CA THR A 283 8.35 -12.13 -20.70
C THR A 283 9.78 -12.56 -20.99
N LYS A 284 10.20 -13.71 -20.47
CA LYS A 284 11.54 -14.24 -20.79
C LYS A 284 11.71 -14.58 -22.28
N THR A 285 10.63 -14.95 -22.97
CA THR A 285 10.68 -15.41 -24.37
C THR A 285 10.30 -14.33 -25.37
N ASN A 286 9.48 -13.36 -24.96
CA ASN A 286 8.98 -12.32 -25.85
C ASN A 286 9.63 -10.98 -25.51
N HIS A 287 9.96 -10.21 -26.55
CA HIS A 287 10.40 -8.84 -26.36
C HIS A 287 9.30 -8.00 -25.70
N ALA A 288 9.68 -6.84 -25.18
CA ALA A 288 8.72 -5.88 -24.64
C ALA A 288 7.72 -5.44 -25.73
N GLN A 289 6.45 -5.77 -25.54
CA GLN A 289 5.32 -5.47 -26.43
C GLN A 289 4.55 -4.27 -25.89
N SER A 290 3.79 -3.57 -26.75
CA SER A 290 2.93 -2.48 -26.25
C SER A 290 1.85 -3.05 -25.34
N ALA A 291 1.56 -2.35 -24.24
CA ALA A 291 0.63 -2.84 -23.25
C ALA A 291 -0.24 -1.74 -22.63
N VAL A 292 -1.38 -2.15 -22.07
CA VAL A 292 -2.28 -1.33 -21.26
C VAL A 292 -2.71 -2.15 -20.04
N THR A 293 -2.61 -1.58 -18.84
CA THR A 293 -2.92 -2.28 -17.59
C THR A 293 -4.24 -1.76 -17.01
N LEU A 294 -5.17 -2.67 -16.77
CA LEU A 294 -6.34 -2.43 -15.93
C LEU A 294 -6.01 -2.79 -14.48
N SER A 295 -6.18 -1.82 -13.58
CA SER A 295 -6.05 -2.04 -12.14
C SER A 295 -7.42 -1.97 -11.47
N LEU A 296 -7.75 -3.00 -10.69
CA LEU A 296 -9.07 -3.20 -10.10
C LEU A 296 -9.00 -3.08 -8.58
N THR A 297 -9.78 -2.18 -8.00
CA THR A 297 -9.91 -2.01 -6.55
C THR A 297 -11.24 -2.55 -6.03
N LYS A 298 -11.27 -2.95 -4.75
CA LYS A 298 -12.45 -3.55 -4.12
C LYS A 298 -13.16 -2.56 -3.23
N ARG A 299 -14.45 -2.77 -2.97
CA ARG A 299 -15.15 -2.05 -1.90
C ARG A 299 -14.70 -2.59 -0.54
N LYS A 300 -14.68 -1.70 0.46
CA LYS A 300 -14.37 -2.03 1.87
C LYS A 300 -15.17 -3.24 2.36
N GLY A 301 -14.51 -4.16 3.06
CA GLY A 301 -15.11 -5.37 3.63
C GLY A 301 -15.38 -6.51 2.64
N THR A 302 -15.05 -6.34 1.36
CA THR A 302 -15.22 -7.39 0.34
C THR A 302 -14.08 -8.40 0.39
N ASN A 303 -14.40 -9.69 0.26
CA ASN A 303 -13.40 -10.76 0.14
C ASN A 303 -12.69 -10.71 -1.23
N ALA A 304 -11.38 -10.45 -1.21
CA ALA A 304 -10.57 -10.30 -2.42
C ALA A 304 -10.48 -11.59 -3.25
N THR A 305 -10.43 -12.77 -2.61
CA THR A 305 -10.35 -14.07 -3.28
C THR A 305 -11.60 -14.33 -4.13
N ALA A 306 -12.78 -14.22 -3.52
CA ALA A 306 -14.05 -14.45 -4.23
C ALA A 306 -14.26 -13.46 -5.37
N LEU A 307 -13.86 -12.19 -5.16
CA LEU A 307 -13.96 -11.16 -6.19
C LEU A 307 -13.00 -11.42 -7.36
N ALA A 308 -11.77 -11.84 -7.10
CA ALA A 308 -10.80 -12.20 -8.14
C ALA A 308 -11.30 -13.37 -9.00
N GLU A 309 -11.83 -14.43 -8.38
CA GLU A 309 -12.42 -15.57 -9.08
C GLU A 309 -13.61 -15.14 -9.97
N MET A 310 -14.49 -14.24 -9.49
CA MET A 310 -15.59 -13.70 -10.28
C MET A 310 -15.10 -12.90 -11.50
N VAL A 311 -14.06 -12.08 -11.34
CA VAL A 311 -13.47 -11.31 -12.44
C VAL A 311 -12.83 -12.24 -13.46
N LEU A 312 -12.01 -13.20 -13.02
CA LEU A 312 -11.33 -14.15 -13.92
C LEU A 312 -12.34 -15.02 -14.68
N HIS A 313 -13.39 -15.52 -14.02
CA HIS A 313 -14.47 -16.26 -14.68
C HIS A 313 -15.24 -15.40 -15.70
N LYS A 314 -15.44 -14.10 -15.43
CA LYS A 314 -16.03 -13.17 -16.40
C LYS A 314 -15.07 -12.95 -17.58
N MET A 315 -13.77 -12.82 -17.34
CA MET A 315 -12.75 -12.69 -18.39
C MET A 315 -12.66 -13.92 -19.27
N GLU A 316 -12.69 -15.13 -18.71
CA GLU A 316 -12.70 -16.39 -19.47
C GLU A 316 -13.89 -16.49 -20.44
N LYS A 317 -15.04 -15.92 -20.07
CA LYS A 317 -16.24 -15.87 -20.94
C LYS A 317 -16.19 -14.74 -21.96
N LEU A 318 -15.63 -13.58 -21.59
CA LEU A 318 -15.62 -12.39 -22.44
C LEU A 318 -14.47 -12.38 -23.45
N ALA A 319 -13.30 -12.87 -23.05
CA ALA A 319 -12.09 -12.80 -23.87
C ALA A 319 -12.27 -13.50 -25.23
N PRO A 320 -12.83 -14.73 -25.33
CA PRO A 320 -12.99 -15.38 -26.64
C PRO A 320 -13.91 -14.63 -27.63
N ALA A 321 -14.85 -13.82 -27.13
CA ALA A 321 -15.83 -13.12 -27.96
C ALA A 321 -15.43 -11.69 -28.33
N HIS A 322 -14.60 -11.04 -27.50
CA HIS A 322 -14.28 -9.61 -27.63
C HIS A 322 -12.80 -9.29 -27.73
N LEU A 323 -11.91 -10.26 -27.46
CA LEU A 323 -10.47 -10.08 -27.58
C LEU A 323 -10.03 -10.47 -29.00
N PRO A 324 -9.41 -9.56 -29.77
CA PRO A 324 -8.83 -9.89 -31.07
C PRO A 324 -7.75 -10.98 -30.97
N THR A 325 -7.58 -11.78 -32.03
CA THR A 325 -6.63 -12.91 -32.05
C THR A 325 -5.16 -12.50 -31.92
N ASP A 326 -4.84 -11.24 -32.17
CA ASP A 326 -3.51 -10.64 -32.08
C ASP A 326 -3.26 -9.94 -30.73
N THR A 327 -4.21 -10.02 -29.80
CA THR A 327 -4.12 -9.38 -28.47
C THR A 327 -4.25 -10.45 -27.38
N ASN A 328 -3.34 -10.39 -26.40
CA ASN A 328 -3.38 -11.26 -25.22
C ASN A 328 -3.65 -10.44 -23.97
N TYR A 329 -4.15 -11.09 -22.92
CA TYR A 329 -4.20 -10.51 -21.58
C TYR A 329 -3.44 -11.41 -20.60
N THR A 330 -2.70 -10.78 -19.69
CA THR A 330 -1.92 -11.47 -18.66
C THR A 330 -2.32 -10.94 -17.29
N VAL A 331 -2.47 -11.84 -16.31
CA VAL A 331 -2.73 -11.48 -14.91
C VAL A 331 -1.38 -11.16 -14.26
N ILE A 332 -1.12 -9.88 -14.01
CA ILE A 332 0.18 -9.42 -13.49
C ILE A 332 0.20 -9.32 -11.96
N ARG A 333 -0.97 -9.28 -11.34
CA ARG A 333 -1.14 -9.23 -9.88
C ARG A 333 -2.45 -9.88 -9.50
N ASN A 334 -2.44 -10.79 -8.52
CA ASN A 334 -3.64 -11.39 -7.95
C ASN A 334 -3.47 -11.62 -6.44
N TYR A 335 -3.81 -10.61 -5.64
CA TYR A 335 -3.80 -10.73 -4.18
C TYR A 335 -4.91 -11.63 -3.64
N GLY A 336 -5.97 -11.90 -4.43
CA GLY A 336 -6.99 -12.87 -4.07
C GLY A 336 -6.44 -14.30 -3.99
N GLU A 337 -5.57 -14.68 -4.93
CA GLU A 337 -4.90 -15.98 -4.95
C GLU A 337 -3.85 -16.08 -3.85
N THR A 338 -2.99 -15.07 -3.66
CA THR A 338 -1.98 -15.08 -2.59
C THR A 338 -2.63 -15.16 -1.20
N ALA A 339 -3.72 -14.42 -0.97
CA ALA A 339 -4.46 -14.49 0.28
C ALA A 339 -5.09 -15.87 0.51
N LYS A 340 -5.60 -16.51 -0.56
CA LYS A 340 -6.15 -17.88 -0.51
C LYS A 340 -5.07 -18.90 -0.19
N GLU A 341 -3.93 -18.84 -0.88
CA GLU A 341 -2.78 -19.72 -0.67
C GLU A 341 -2.26 -19.60 0.76
N LYS A 342 -1.97 -18.38 1.23
CA LYS A 342 -1.49 -18.12 2.60
C LYS A 342 -2.49 -18.59 3.65
N SER A 343 -3.78 -18.29 3.48
CA SER A 343 -4.83 -18.74 4.40
C SER A 343 -4.93 -20.27 4.46
N ASN A 344 -4.93 -20.94 3.31
CA ASN A 344 -5.03 -22.40 3.25
C ASN A 344 -3.77 -23.09 3.81
N GLU A 345 -2.57 -22.56 3.52
CA GLU A 345 -1.30 -23.05 4.08
C GLU A 345 -1.28 -22.92 5.61
N LEU A 346 -1.76 -21.79 6.14
CA LEU A 346 -1.84 -21.55 7.57
C LEU A 346 -2.88 -22.47 8.24
N ILE A 347 -4.05 -22.69 7.64
CA ILE A 347 -5.04 -23.67 8.13
C ILE A 347 -4.44 -25.08 8.13
N LYS A 348 -3.68 -25.45 7.11
CA LYS A 348 -2.95 -26.72 7.06
C LYS A 348 -1.94 -26.83 8.21
N HIS A 349 -1.15 -25.78 8.47
CA HIS A 349 -0.21 -25.75 9.60
C HIS A 349 -0.93 -25.82 10.95
N LEU A 350 -2.07 -25.14 11.11
CA LEU A 350 -2.92 -25.22 12.30
C LEU A 350 -3.38 -26.66 12.58
N LEU A 351 -3.80 -27.37 11.53
CA LEU A 351 -4.22 -28.77 11.61
C LEU A 351 -3.04 -29.70 11.92
N ILE A 352 -1.89 -29.50 11.27
CA ILE A 352 -0.65 -30.26 11.56
C ILE A 352 -0.21 -30.04 13.02
N ALA A 353 -0.22 -28.80 13.50
CA ALA A 353 0.14 -28.47 14.88
C ALA A 353 -0.81 -29.15 15.87
N SER A 354 -2.12 -29.06 15.64
CA SER A 354 -3.14 -29.70 16.49
C SER A 354 -2.98 -31.22 16.55
N ILE A 355 -2.76 -31.87 15.41
CA ILE A 355 -2.50 -33.32 15.34
C ILE A 355 -1.17 -33.68 16.01
N SER A 356 -0.14 -32.85 15.85
CA SER A 356 1.17 -33.07 16.47
C SER A 356 1.08 -33.01 18.00
N VAL A 357 0.32 -32.05 18.54
CA VAL A 357 0.06 -31.97 19.98
C VAL A 357 -0.74 -33.18 20.46
N MET A 358 -1.78 -33.59 19.74
CA MET A 358 -2.52 -34.83 20.05
C MET A 358 -1.59 -36.04 20.05
N PHE A 359 -0.71 -36.18 19.06
CA PHE A 359 0.24 -37.28 18.99
C PHE A 359 1.23 -37.29 20.16
N LEU A 360 1.77 -36.12 20.53
CA LEU A 360 2.68 -35.98 21.66
C LEU A 360 1.98 -36.36 22.99
N VAL A 361 0.75 -35.88 23.19
CA VAL A 361 -0.07 -36.27 24.36
C VAL A 361 -0.40 -37.76 24.34
N ALA A 362 -0.62 -38.36 23.16
CA ALA A 362 -0.88 -39.79 23.04
C ALA A 362 0.33 -40.63 23.46
N LEU A 363 1.54 -40.18 23.12
CA LEU A 363 2.80 -40.82 23.51
C LEU A 363 3.06 -40.66 25.02
N ALA A 364 2.81 -39.47 25.57
CA ALA A 364 3.12 -39.16 26.97
C ALA A 364 2.07 -39.69 27.98
N LEU A 365 0.77 -39.54 27.66
CA LEU A 365 -0.35 -39.77 28.59
C LEU A 365 -1.37 -40.81 28.08
N GLY A 366 -1.11 -41.41 26.92
CA GLY A 366 -1.97 -42.41 26.28
C GLY A 366 -3.03 -41.84 25.33
N MET A 367 -3.52 -42.69 24.43
CA MET A 367 -4.43 -42.33 23.33
C MET A 367 -5.75 -41.70 23.82
N ARG A 368 -6.24 -42.09 25.00
CA ARG A 368 -7.50 -41.57 25.57
C ARG A 368 -7.38 -40.14 26.07
N SER A 369 -6.27 -39.81 26.73
CA SER A 369 -5.95 -38.44 27.15
C SER A 369 -5.81 -37.51 25.96
N SER A 370 -5.17 -38.00 24.88
CA SER A 370 -5.04 -37.29 23.62
C SER A 370 -6.39 -36.96 22.95
N LEU A 371 -7.37 -37.87 23.01
CA LEU A 371 -8.71 -37.61 22.46
C LEU A 371 -9.45 -36.50 23.21
N VAL A 372 -9.28 -36.37 24.53
CA VAL A 372 -9.86 -35.26 25.29
C VAL A 372 -9.30 -33.93 24.80
N VAL A 373 -7.97 -33.87 24.67
CA VAL A 373 -7.25 -32.71 24.13
C VAL A 373 -7.67 -32.42 22.67
N GLY A 374 -7.86 -33.46 21.86
CA GLY A 374 -8.29 -33.36 20.47
C GLY A 374 -9.70 -32.78 20.28
N VAL A 375 -10.56 -32.82 21.31
CA VAL A 375 -11.85 -32.12 21.32
C VAL A 375 -11.69 -30.69 21.85
N ALA A 376 -10.88 -30.49 22.89
CA ALA A 376 -10.70 -29.18 23.51
C ALA A 376 -10.09 -28.15 22.55
N VAL A 377 -9.04 -28.52 21.80
CA VAL A 377 -8.30 -27.59 20.93
C VAL A 377 -9.17 -26.99 19.81
N PRO A 378 -9.88 -27.79 18.98
CA PRO A 378 -10.74 -27.24 17.93
C PRO A 378 -11.88 -26.37 18.49
N VAL A 379 -12.44 -26.75 19.63
CA VAL A 379 -13.53 -25.98 20.27
C VAL A 379 -13.04 -24.60 20.70
N THR A 380 -11.84 -24.51 21.29
CA THR A 380 -11.32 -23.19 21.66
C THR A 380 -11.00 -22.35 20.44
N LEU A 381 -10.34 -22.93 19.43
CA LEU A 381 -10.01 -22.21 18.20
C LEU A 381 -11.27 -21.71 17.48
N ALA A 382 -12.34 -22.49 17.49
CA ALA A 382 -13.62 -22.11 16.92
C ALA A 382 -14.23 -20.88 17.62
N LEU A 383 -14.16 -20.83 18.96
CA LEU A 383 -14.60 -19.66 19.72
C LEU A 383 -13.70 -18.44 19.50
N THR A 384 -12.38 -18.63 19.41
CA THR A 384 -11.45 -17.53 19.13
C THR A 384 -11.68 -16.94 17.74
N LEU A 385 -11.90 -17.78 16.72
CA LEU A 385 -12.28 -17.34 15.37
C LEU A 385 -13.61 -16.57 15.35
N PHE A 386 -14.59 -17.04 16.13
CA PHE A 386 -15.86 -16.34 16.27
C PHE A 386 -15.70 -14.95 16.90
N ILE A 387 -14.84 -14.81 17.92
CA ILE A 387 -14.52 -13.50 18.50
C ILE A 387 -13.78 -12.60 17.51
N TYR A 388 -12.87 -13.14 16.71
CA TYR A 388 -12.22 -12.36 15.65
C TYR A 388 -13.22 -11.77 14.66
N TYR A 389 -14.18 -12.58 14.22
CA TYR A 389 -15.28 -12.10 13.38
C TYR A 389 -16.08 -10.99 14.08
N PHE A 390 -16.43 -11.18 15.35
CA PHE A 390 -17.20 -10.19 16.12
C PHE A 390 -16.43 -8.86 16.33
N LEU A 391 -15.10 -8.94 16.50
CA LEU A 391 -14.22 -7.77 16.62
C LEU A 391 -13.87 -7.12 15.26
N GLY A 392 -14.37 -7.67 14.14
CA GLY A 392 -14.13 -7.12 12.80
C GLY A 392 -12.73 -7.40 12.24
N TYR A 393 -12.01 -8.37 12.80
CA TYR A 393 -10.71 -8.78 12.25
C TYR A 393 -10.88 -9.63 10.98
N THR A 394 -9.95 -9.47 10.04
CA THR A 394 -9.89 -10.29 8.82
C THR A 394 -8.99 -11.51 9.01
N LEU A 395 -9.20 -12.55 8.21
CA LEU A 395 -8.29 -13.69 8.18
C LEU A 395 -7.06 -13.31 7.35
N ASN A 396 -5.92 -13.17 8.03
CA ASN A 396 -4.65 -12.77 7.46
C ASN A 396 -3.50 -13.46 8.23
N ARG A 397 -2.25 -13.24 7.81
CA ARG A 397 -1.09 -13.88 8.42
C ARG A 397 -0.94 -13.59 9.92
N VAL A 398 -1.31 -12.39 10.39
CA VAL A 398 -1.12 -11.98 11.80
C VAL A 398 -2.16 -12.63 12.69
N THR A 399 -3.44 -12.62 12.28
CA THR A 399 -4.52 -13.28 13.03
C THR A 399 -4.31 -14.80 13.08
N LEU A 400 -3.82 -15.40 12.00
CA LEU A 400 -3.52 -16.83 11.96
C LEU A 400 -2.26 -17.18 12.77
N PHE A 401 -1.21 -16.34 12.75
CA PHE A 401 -0.06 -16.48 13.63
C PHE A 401 -0.47 -16.39 15.10
N ALA A 402 -1.34 -15.45 15.46
CA ALA A 402 -1.90 -15.33 16.80
C ALA A 402 -2.60 -16.62 17.23
N LEU A 403 -3.37 -17.26 16.34
CA LEU A 403 -4.02 -18.54 16.63
C LEU A 403 -3.02 -19.68 16.81
N ILE A 404 -2.00 -19.79 15.96
CA ILE A 404 -0.94 -20.82 16.09
C ILE A 404 -0.16 -20.63 17.39
N PHE A 405 0.25 -19.39 17.69
CA PHE A 405 0.90 -19.04 18.96
C PHE A 405 0.01 -19.39 20.15
N SER A 406 -1.29 -19.10 20.02
CA SER A 406 -2.26 -19.46 21.05
C SER A 406 -2.35 -20.96 21.25
N ILE A 407 -2.35 -21.81 20.21
CA ILE A 407 -2.43 -23.29 20.37
C ILE A 407 -1.39 -23.80 21.39
N GLY A 408 -0.12 -23.41 21.24
CA GLY A 408 0.95 -23.95 22.07
C GLY A 408 0.74 -23.73 23.57
N ILE A 409 0.16 -22.59 23.93
CA ILE A 409 -0.12 -22.20 25.32
C ILE A 409 -1.53 -22.65 25.73
N LEU A 410 -2.49 -22.61 24.79
CA LEU A 410 -3.88 -23.00 24.97
C LEU A 410 -4.00 -24.43 25.48
N VAL A 411 -3.28 -25.37 24.85
CA VAL A 411 -3.49 -26.79 25.13
C VAL A 411 -3.05 -27.16 26.56
N ASP A 412 -2.21 -26.33 27.18
CA ASP A 412 -1.65 -26.55 28.51
C ASP A 412 -2.75 -26.75 29.58
N ASP A 413 -3.76 -25.85 29.62
CA ASP A 413 -4.86 -25.93 30.59
C ASP A 413 -5.60 -27.28 30.49
N ALA A 414 -5.87 -27.74 29.26
CA ALA A 414 -6.54 -29.02 29.03
C ALA A 414 -5.62 -30.21 29.37
N ILE A 415 -4.33 -30.13 29.06
CA ILE A 415 -3.35 -31.19 29.38
C ILE A 415 -3.21 -31.35 30.89
N VAL A 416 -3.02 -30.26 31.65
CA VAL A 416 -2.88 -30.30 33.11
C VAL A 416 -4.11 -30.92 33.77
N VAL A 417 -5.32 -30.55 33.32
CA VAL A 417 -6.56 -31.14 33.84
C VAL A 417 -6.67 -32.63 33.47
N VAL A 418 -6.38 -33.00 32.23
CA VAL A 418 -6.49 -34.39 31.76
C VAL A 418 -5.45 -35.29 32.40
N GLU A 419 -4.20 -34.83 32.53
CA GLU A 419 -3.14 -35.51 33.28
C GLU A 419 -3.57 -35.72 34.72
N ASN A 420 -4.10 -34.68 35.39
CA ASN A 420 -4.50 -34.84 36.78
C ASN A 420 -5.69 -35.79 36.94
N ILE A 421 -6.65 -35.77 36.00
CA ILE A 421 -7.73 -36.77 35.95
C ILE A 421 -7.13 -38.18 35.81
N HIS A 422 -6.19 -38.37 34.88
CA HIS A 422 -5.52 -39.64 34.67
C HIS A 422 -4.78 -40.12 35.94
N ARG A 423 -4.04 -39.23 36.60
CA ARG A 423 -3.34 -39.48 37.88
C ARG A 423 -4.31 -39.90 38.98
N HIS A 424 -5.40 -39.18 39.18
CA HIS A 424 -6.42 -39.52 40.19
C HIS A 424 -7.12 -40.85 39.89
N LEU A 425 -7.40 -41.15 38.62
CA LEU A 425 -7.95 -42.45 38.23
C LEU A 425 -6.99 -43.60 38.58
N HIS A 426 -5.69 -43.44 38.32
CA HIS A 426 -4.67 -44.42 38.70
C HIS A 426 -4.54 -44.59 40.22
N LEU A 427 -4.54 -43.50 40.98
CA LEU A 427 -4.45 -43.55 42.46
C LEU A 427 -5.68 -44.22 43.09
N GLN A 428 -6.89 -43.98 42.56
CA GLN A 428 -8.10 -44.61 43.06
C GLN A 428 -8.16 -46.11 42.75
N ARG A 429 -7.66 -46.53 41.58
CA ARG A 429 -7.47 -47.97 41.25
C ARG A 429 -6.57 -48.67 42.28
N LYS A 430 -5.46 -48.03 42.68
CA LYS A 430 -4.55 -48.56 43.71
C LYS A 430 -5.18 -48.58 45.12
N SER A 431 -6.09 -47.64 45.43
CA SER A 431 -6.69 -47.54 46.76
C SER A 431 -7.87 -48.51 47.01
N GLY A 432 -8.45 -49.11 45.96
CA GLY A 432 -9.55 -50.09 46.08
C GLY A 432 -10.90 -49.55 46.56
N LYS A 433 -11.06 -48.22 46.70
CA LYS A 433 -12.29 -47.58 47.17
C LYS A 433 -13.26 -47.32 46.02
N HIS A 434 -14.53 -47.68 46.21
CA HIS A 434 -15.60 -47.36 45.25
C HIS A 434 -16.03 -45.89 45.39
N VAL A 435 -15.45 -45.02 44.57
CA VAL A 435 -15.85 -43.62 44.42
C VAL A 435 -16.44 -43.44 43.02
N SER A 436 -17.49 -42.62 42.88
CA SER A 436 -18.09 -42.37 41.57
C SER A 436 -17.07 -41.72 40.62
N LEU A 437 -17.06 -42.12 39.35
CA LEU A 437 -16.13 -41.57 38.35
C LEU A 437 -16.30 -40.05 38.18
N SER A 438 -17.53 -39.54 38.33
CA SER A 438 -17.81 -38.10 38.37
C SER A 438 -17.08 -37.41 39.53
N ASP A 439 -17.12 -37.98 40.74
CA ASP A 439 -16.48 -37.37 41.92
C ASP A 439 -14.95 -37.39 41.83
N ILE A 440 -14.37 -38.45 41.26
CA ILE A 440 -12.92 -38.54 41.03
C ILE A 440 -12.47 -37.42 40.10
N ILE A 441 -13.16 -37.26 38.95
CA ILE A 441 -12.85 -36.22 37.98
C ILE A 441 -13.02 -34.83 38.59
N VAL A 442 -14.10 -34.59 39.34
CA VAL A 442 -14.34 -33.29 39.98
C VAL A 442 -13.24 -32.95 40.99
N ARG A 443 -12.76 -33.93 41.78
CA ARG A 443 -11.65 -33.70 42.72
C ARG A 443 -10.33 -33.42 41.99
N ALA A 444 -10.07 -34.13 40.89
CA ALA A 444 -8.90 -33.88 40.08
C ALA A 444 -8.90 -32.46 39.50
N VAL A 445 -10.04 -32.00 38.97
CA VAL A 445 -10.16 -30.62 38.45
C VAL A 445 -10.04 -29.58 39.58
N ASP A 446 -10.61 -29.84 40.76
CA ASP A 446 -10.58 -28.90 41.88
C ASP A 446 -9.16 -28.68 42.44
N GLU A 447 -8.31 -29.70 42.42
CA GLU A 447 -6.92 -29.62 42.89
C GLU A 447 -6.07 -28.69 42.01
N VAL A 448 -6.17 -28.81 40.68
CA VAL A 448 -5.37 -28.00 39.74
C VAL A 448 -6.02 -26.69 39.33
N GLY A 449 -7.32 -26.52 39.60
CA GLY A 449 -8.10 -25.37 39.12
C GLY A 449 -7.53 -24.01 39.51
N ASN A 450 -7.22 -23.78 40.79
CA ASN A 450 -6.67 -22.50 41.25
C ASN A 450 -5.28 -22.20 40.64
N PRO A 451 -4.31 -23.15 40.64
CA PRO A 451 -3.05 -22.99 39.90
C PRO A 451 -3.24 -22.65 38.43
N THR A 452 -4.12 -23.37 37.73
CA THR A 452 -4.41 -23.13 36.31
C THR A 452 -4.95 -21.73 36.09
N ILE A 453 -5.95 -21.28 36.86
CA ILE A 453 -6.50 -19.92 36.75
C ILE A 453 -5.41 -18.85 36.92
N LEU A 454 -4.55 -19.00 37.94
CA LEU A 454 -3.47 -18.05 38.20
C LEU A 454 -2.44 -18.04 37.05
N ALA A 455 -2.09 -19.21 36.52
CA ALA A 455 -1.19 -19.35 35.38
C ALA A 455 -1.77 -18.70 34.13
N THR A 456 -3.05 -18.93 33.80
CA THR A 456 -3.76 -18.30 32.68
C THR A 456 -3.68 -16.78 32.78
N PHE A 457 -3.99 -16.20 33.94
CA PHE A 457 -3.91 -14.74 34.14
C PHE A 457 -2.47 -14.20 34.11
N ALA A 458 -1.49 -14.95 34.59
CA ALA A 458 -0.08 -14.56 34.50
C ALA A 458 0.40 -14.51 33.05
N VAL A 459 -0.01 -15.46 32.21
CA VAL A 459 0.27 -15.44 30.76
C VAL A 459 -0.41 -14.26 30.10
N ILE A 460 -1.69 -14.00 30.39
CA ILE A 460 -2.41 -12.83 29.89
C ILE A 460 -1.67 -11.55 30.29
N ALA A 461 -1.24 -11.42 31.55
CA ALA A 461 -0.49 -10.27 32.05
C ALA A 461 0.87 -10.10 31.36
N ALA A 462 1.55 -11.19 31.00
CA ALA A 462 2.83 -11.15 30.28
C ALA A 462 2.67 -10.68 28.82
N ILE A 463 1.53 -10.99 28.20
CA ILE A 463 1.21 -10.65 26.80
C ILE A 463 0.57 -9.26 26.68
N LEU A 464 -0.12 -8.80 27.73
CA LEU A 464 -0.88 -7.55 27.78
C LEU A 464 -0.10 -6.29 27.34
N PRO A 465 1.21 -6.10 27.65
CA PRO A 465 1.96 -4.93 27.21
C PRO A 465 1.93 -4.71 25.69
N MET A 466 1.83 -5.77 24.89
CA MET A 466 1.75 -5.66 23.43
C MET A 466 0.46 -4.99 22.95
N ALA A 467 -0.62 -5.00 23.75
CA ALA A 467 -1.86 -4.31 23.41
C ALA A 467 -1.74 -2.77 23.48
N PHE A 468 -0.69 -2.24 24.13
CA PHE A 468 -0.45 -0.81 24.29
C PHE A 468 0.55 -0.23 23.28
N VAL A 469 0.95 -1.01 22.28
CA VAL A 469 1.79 -0.53 21.17
C VAL A 469 1.02 0.55 20.41
N ARG A 470 1.63 1.74 20.25
CA ARG A 470 1.03 2.90 19.58
C ARG A 470 1.38 2.95 18.10
N GLY A 471 0.76 3.90 17.38
CA GLY A 471 1.02 4.13 15.96
C GLY A 471 0.45 3.03 15.07
N MET A 472 0.93 2.97 13.82
CA MET A 472 0.42 2.00 12.83
C MET A 472 0.69 0.54 13.23
N MET A 473 1.71 0.30 14.06
CA MET A 473 2.04 -1.04 14.59
C MET A 473 1.01 -1.55 15.60
N GLY A 474 0.29 -0.65 16.29
CA GLY A 474 -0.71 -1.02 17.29
C GLY A 474 -1.81 -1.90 16.70
N PRO A 475 -2.63 -1.42 15.75
CA PRO A 475 -3.65 -2.24 15.10
C PRO A 475 -3.07 -3.39 14.28
N TYR A 476 -1.84 -3.26 13.77
CA TYR A 476 -1.16 -4.34 13.05
C TYR A 476 -0.91 -5.55 13.95
N MET A 477 -0.44 -5.32 15.19
CA MET A 477 -0.11 -6.38 16.15
C MET A 477 -1.24 -6.71 17.12
N SER A 478 -2.26 -5.87 17.27
CA SER A 478 -3.36 -6.02 18.23
C SER A 478 -4.08 -7.39 18.19
N PRO A 479 -4.20 -8.11 17.05
CA PRO A 479 -4.86 -9.40 17.05
C PRO A 479 -4.12 -10.47 17.86
N ILE A 480 -2.80 -10.33 18.06
CA ILE A 480 -1.98 -11.26 18.84
C ILE A 480 -2.34 -11.22 20.32
N PRO A 481 -2.15 -10.12 21.07
CA PRO A 481 -2.46 -10.09 22.49
C PRO A 481 -3.95 -10.23 22.77
N VAL A 482 -4.81 -9.65 21.93
CA VAL A 482 -6.27 -9.73 22.11
C VAL A 482 -6.75 -11.17 21.88
N GLY A 483 -6.35 -11.77 20.76
CA GLY A 483 -6.74 -13.14 20.43
C GLY A 483 -6.19 -14.17 21.39
N ALA A 484 -4.91 -14.06 21.75
CA ALA A 484 -4.31 -14.94 22.75
C ALA A 484 -5.04 -14.82 24.10
N SER A 485 -5.37 -13.61 24.55
CA SER A 485 -6.08 -13.42 25.82
C SER A 485 -7.47 -14.07 25.81
N TYR A 486 -8.26 -13.87 24.75
CA TYR A 486 -9.55 -14.54 24.61
C TYR A 486 -9.42 -16.06 24.49
N ALA A 487 -8.44 -16.54 23.71
CA ALA A 487 -8.16 -17.97 23.57
C ALA A 487 -7.82 -18.60 24.92
N MET A 488 -7.00 -17.94 25.75
CA MET A 488 -6.64 -18.41 27.10
C MET A 488 -7.85 -18.45 28.04
N ILE A 489 -8.71 -17.42 28.02
CA ILE A 489 -9.96 -17.42 28.80
C ILE A 489 -10.88 -18.57 28.38
N PHE A 490 -11.04 -18.78 27.07
CA PHE A 490 -11.82 -19.89 26.55
C PHE A 490 -11.18 -21.24 26.88
N SER A 491 -9.84 -21.36 26.83
CA SER A 491 -9.15 -22.60 27.18
C SER A 491 -9.44 -23.02 28.60
N MET A 492 -9.28 -22.08 29.54
CA MET A 492 -9.54 -22.31 30.95
C MET A 492 -11.01 -22.73 31.17
N GLY A 493 -11.96 -22.05 30.51
CA GLY A 493 -13.37 -22.43 30.55
C GLY A 493 -13.64 -23.84 30.01
N ILE A 494 -13.03 -24.18 28.88
CA ILE A 494 -13.14 -25.49 28.22
C ILE A 494 -12.48 -26.58 29.07
N ALA A 495 -11.35 -26.30 29.71
CA ALA A 495 -10.64 -27.20 30.59
C ALA A 495 -11.47 -27.59 31.83
N PHE A 496 -12.32 -26.69 32.34
CA PHE A 496 -13.17 -26.96 33.51
C PHE A 496 -14.57 -27.49 33.16
N VAL A 497 -15.03 -27.29 31.93
CA VAL A 497 -16.39 -27.67 31.49
C VAL A 497 -16.37 -28.89 30.57
N ILE A 498 -15.58 -28.84 29.49
CA ILE A 498 -15.60 -29.82 28.40
C ILE A 498 -14.64 -30.97 28.70
N SER A 499 -13.39 -30.69 29.09
CA SER A 499 -12.40 -31.73 29.37
C SER A 499 -12.86 -32.77 30.41
N PRO A 500 -13.53 -32.39 31.53
CA PRO A 500 -14.03 -33.35 32.52
C PRO A 500 -15.18 -34.21 31.98
N TRP A 501 -16.05 -33.63 31.15
CA TRP A 501 -17.17 -34.33 30.51
C TRP A 501 -16.70 -35.33 29.46
N VAL A 502 -15.77 -34.91 28.58
CA VAL A 502 -15.16 -35.80 27.57
C VAL A 502 -14.34 -36.89 28.25
N GLY A 503 -13.57 -36.53 29.29
CA GLY A 503 -12.85 -37.49 30.14
C GLY A 503 -13.79 -38.55 30.71
N LYS A 504 -14.94 -38.15 31.27
CA LYS A 504 -15.96 -39.11 31.76
C LYS A 504 -16.44 -40.04 30.65
N LEU A 505 -16.76 -39.52 29.46
CA LEU A 505 -17.25 -40.35 28.34
C LEU A 505 -16.22 -41.39 27.90
N ILE A 506 -14.95 -40.99 27.80
CA ILE A 506 -13.86 -41.83 27.31
C ILE A 506 -13.43 -42.86 28.37
N TYR A 507 -13.33 -42.45 29.64
CA TYR A 507 -12.90 -43.33 30.74
C TYR A 507 -14.03 -44.21 31.31
N LYS A 508 -15.31 -43.97 30.95
CA LYS A 508 -16.45 -44.82 31.36
C LYS A 508 -16.38 -46.25 30.82
N LYS A 509 -15.70 -46.49 29.69
CA LYS A 509 -15.54 -47.83 29.08
C LYS A 509 -14.62 -48.78 29.86
N GLU A 510 -13.84 -48.28 30.81
CA GLU A 510 -12.94 -49.10 31.65
C GLU A 510 -13.61 -49.71 32.89
N GLY A 511 -14.85 -49.34 33.20
CA GLY A 511 -15.54 -49.85 34.39
C GLY A 511 -16.01 -51.31 34.32
N HIS A 512 -15.82 -52.00 33.19
CA HIS A 512 -16.41 -53.32 32.94
C HIS A 512 -15.47 -54.40 32.37
N GLU A 513 -14.18 -54.13 32.09
CA GLU A 513 -13.26 -55.17 31.60
C GLU A 513 -12.09 -55.44 32.57
N ASN A 514 -12.14 -56.66 33.11
CA ASN A 514 -11.10 -57.51 33.67
C ASN A 514 -10.03 -56.91 34.59
N HIS A 515 -10.13 -57.33 35.86
CA HIS A 515 -9.03 -57.53 36.79
C HIS A 515 -7.95 -58.46 36.19
N THR A 516 -7.07 -57.94 35.35
CA THR A 516 -5.76 -58.58 35.13
C THR A 516 -4.75 -57.90 36.03
N ASN A 517 -4.32 -58.64 37.04
CA ASN A 517 -3.19 -58.31 37.91
C ASN A 517 -1.93 -58.14 37.05
N HIS A 518 -1.64 -56.90 36.64
CA HIS A 518 -0.27 -56.49 36.41
C HIS A 518 0.16 -55.72 37.64
N GLU A 519 0.97 -56.38 38.48
CA GLU A 519 1.85 -55.70 39.43
C GLU A 519 2.83 -54.84 38.60
N ASP A 520 2.42 -53.62 38.26
CA ASP A 520 3.35 -52.59 37.84
C ASP A 520 4.17 -52.19 39.07
N THR A 521 5.24 -52.95 39.31
CA THR A 521 6.31 -52.57 40.23
C THR A 521 6.73 -51.14 39.93
N ASP A 522 6.84 -50.31 40.98
CA ASP A 522 7.34 -48.93 40.99
C ASP A 522 8.81 -48.85 40.49
N LYS A 523 9.06 -49.20 39.23
CA LYS A 523 10.31 -48.89 38.57
C LYS A 523 10.16 -47.47 38.05
N HIS A 524 10.70 -46.52 38.80
CA HIS A 524 10.94 -45.17 38.32
C HIS A 524 11.43 -45.21 36.88
N SER A 525 10.75 -44.50 35.99
CA SER A 525 11.16 -44.36 34.59
C SER A 525 12.60 -43.84 34.57
N PHE A 526 13.36 -44.13 33.51
CA PHE A 526 14.71 -43.59 33.35
C PHE A 526 14.74 -42.06 33.56
N LEU A 527 13.72 -41.36 33.07
CA LEU A 527 13.55 -39.92 33.28
C LEU A 527 13.33 -39.55 34.75
N ASP A 528 12.53 -40.31 35.49
CA ASP A 528 12.30 -40.09 36.92
C ASP A 528 13.60 -40.28 37.70
N GLN A 529 14.38 -41.33 37.40
CA GLN A 529 15.65 -41.59 38.08
C GLN A 529 16.68 -40.48 37.83
N VAL A 530 16.74 -39.98 36.59
CA VAL A 530 17.58 -38.83 36.23
C VAL A 530 17.11 -37.56 36.97
N TYR A 531 15.80 -37.29 36.96
CA TYR A 531 15.22 -36.17 37.68
C TYR A 531 15.53 -36.22 39.18
N PHE A 532 15.29 -37.36 39.84
CA PHE A 532 15.58 -37.54 41.26
C PHE A 532 17.07 -37.37 41.57
N ARG A 533 17.97 -37.86 40.72
CA ARG A 533 19.41 -37.68 40.89
C ARG A 533 19.80 -36.20 40.84
N ILE A 534 19.31 -35.47 39.86
CA ILE A 534 19.61 -34.04 39.67
C ILE A 534 19.00 -33.22 40.82
N MET A 535 17.72 -33.44 41.15
CA MET A 535 17.03 -32.72 42.23
C MET A 535 17.61 -33.02 43.61
N HIS A 536 17.96 -34.27 43.90
CA HIS A 536 18.55 -34.63 45.19
C HIS A 536 19.92 -33.94 45.37
N GLY A 537 20.76 -33.92 44.33
CA GLY A 537 22.02 -33.18 44.35
C GLY A 537 21.82 -31.69 44.61
N LEU A 538 20.93 -31.07 43.84
CA LEU A 538 20.55 -29.66 43.99
C LEU A 538 19.96 -29.32 45.35
N LEU A 539 19.20 -30.21 45.99
CA LEU A 539 18.58 -29.93 47.29
C LEU A 539 19.54 -30.19 48.46
N ALA A 540 20.37 -31.23 48.37
CA ALA A 540 21.23 -31.70 49.45
C ALA A 540 22.53 -30.89 49.62
N SER A 541 23.14 -30.41 48.53
CA SER A 541 24.47 -29.80 48.57
C SER A 541 24.42 -28.29 48.28
N TRP A 542 24.89 -27.46 49.22
CA TRP A 542 25.05 -26.01 49.00
C TRP A 542 26.01 -25.70 47.83
N LYS A 543 27.05 -26.52 47.65
CA LYS A 543 28.00 -26.35 46.55
C LYS A 543 27.34 -26.55 45.19
N GLU A 544 26.50 -27.58 45.05
CA GLU A 544 25.78 -27.86 43.81
C GLU A 544 24.74 -26.79 43.49
N LYS A 545 24.06 -26.23 44.51
CA LYS A 545 23.18 -25.05 44.34
C LYS A 545 23.91 -23.85 43.76
N VAL A 546 25.07 -23.51 44.34
CA VAL A 546 25.87 -22.36 43.90
C VAL A 546 26.44 -22.60 42.51
N VAL A 547 26.94 -23.81 42.23
CA VAL A 547 27.44 -24.18 40.89
C VAL A 547 26.33 -24.08 39.85
N PHE A 548 25.13 -24.60 40.15
CA PHE A 548 23.98 -24.48 39.26
C PHE A 548 23.56 -23.03 39.05
N PHE A 549 23.53 -22.21 40.11
CA PHE A 549 23.22 -20.79 40.00
C PHE A 549 24.23 -20.03 39.15
N ILE A 550 25.54 -20.28 39.36
CA ILE A 550 26.61 -19.70 38.53
C ILE A 550 26.47 -20.17 37.09
N PHE A 551 26.15 -21.45 36.86
CA PHE A 551 25.91 -21.99 35.53
C PHE A 551 24.75 -21.28 34.83
N VAL A 552 23.62 -21.08 35.51
CA VAL A 552 22.48 -20.33 34.97
C VAL A 552 22.87 -18.87 34.67
N LEU A 553 23.64 -18.23 35.55
CA LEU A 553 24.11 -16.86 35.35
C LEU A 553 25.08 -16.75 34.17
N LEU A 554 25.98 -17.73 34.00
CA LEU A 554 26.89 -17.83 32.86
C LEU A 554 26.12 -18.11 31.56
N MET A 555 25.09 -18.97 31.58
CA MET A 555 24.22 -19.16 30.42
C MET A 555 23.48 -17.87 30.06
N PHE A 556 22.92 -17.17 31.05
CA PHE A 556 22.22 -15.91 30.83
C PHE A 556 23.17 -14.84 30.27
N GLY A 557 24.37 -14.70 30.85
CA GLY A 557 25.42 -13.81 30.35
C GLY A 557 25.90 -14.20 28.95
N GLY A 558 26.03 -15.50 28.66
CA GLY A 558 26.39 -16.04 27.35
C GLY A 558 25.34 -15.71 26.28
N ILE A 559 24.05 -15.87 26.61
CA ILE A 559 22.94 -15.48 25.72
C ILE A 559 22.97 -13.96 25.47
N GLY A 560 23.18 -13.14 26.51
CA GLY A 560 23.35 -11.69 26.35
C GLY A 560 24.54 -11.32 25.46
N ALA A 561 25.66 -12.04 25.59
CA ALA A 561 26.87 -11.81 24.79
C ALA A 561 26.66 -12.14 23.29
N LEU A 562 25.77 -13.07 22.94
CA LEU A 562 25.45 -13.37 21.53
C LEU A 562 24.88 -12.16 20.77
N MET A 563 24.13 -11.31 21.47
CA MET A 563 23.58 -10.07 20.89
C MET A 563 24.66 -9.01 20.71
N VAL A 564 25.57 -8.86 21.69
CA VAL A 564 26.68 -7.89 21.64
C VAL A 564 27.71 -8.27 20.58
N THR A 565 28.03 -9.55 20.46
CA THR A 565 28.94 -10.09 19.44
C THR A 565 28.35 -10.10 18.03
N LYS A 566 27.11 -9.65 17.86
CA LYS A 566 26.34 -9.71 16.60
C LYS A 566 26.21 -11.13 16.02
N THR A 567 26.43 -12.18 16.83
CA THR A 567 26.21 -13.58 16.42
C THR A 567 24.71 -13.82 16.17
N VAL A 568 23.85 -13.20 16.99
CA VAL A 568 22.41 -13.11 16.76
C VAL A 568 22.08 -11.65 16.44
N ARG A 569 21.76 -11.38 15.17
CA ARG A 569 21.46 -10.03 14.68
C ARG A 569 20.01 -9.67 14.98
N VAL A 570 19.80 -8.44 15.44
CA VAL A 570 18.44 -7.91 15.68
C VAL A 570 17.79 -7.53 14.35
N LYS A 571 16.61 -8.07 14.06
CA LYS A 571 15.79 -7.68 12.91
C LYS A 571 14.39 -7.32 13.40
N MET A 572 13.87 -6.15 13.00
CA MET A 572 12.56 -5.67 13.49
C MET A 572 11.40 -6.52 12.96
N LEU A 573 11.42 -6.83 11.66
CA LEU A 573 10.46 -7.73 11.02
C LEU A 573 11.20 -8.53 9.93
N PRO A 574 10.90 -9.84 9.78
CA PRO A 574 11.43 -10.60 8.65
C PRO A 574 10.84 -10.08 7.34
N PHE A 575 11.63 -10.06 6.26
CA PHE A 575 11.09 -9.74 4.93
C PHE A 575 10.08 -10.81 4.49
N ASP A 576 9.03 -10.39 3.79
CA ASP A 576 8.06 -11.32 3.23
C ASP A 576 8.59 -11.92 1.92
N ASN A 577 8.24 -13.18 1.65
CA ASN A 577 8.61 -13.86 0.42
C ASN A 577 7.49 -13.69 -0.62
N LYS A 578 7.46 -12.53 -1.28
CA LYS A 578 6.43 -12.17 -2.27
C LYS A 578 6.82 -12.62 -3.69
N SER A 579 5.85 -12.72 -4.59
CA SER A 579 6.12 -13.02 -6.01
C SER A 579 6.31 -11.75 -6.86
N GLU A 580 6.60 -10.61 -6.23
CA GLU A 580 6.83 -9.35 -6.94
C GLU A 580 7.86 -8.47 -6.22
N PHE A 581 8.57 -7.66 -7.00
CA PHE A 581 9.30 -6.48 -6.52
C PHE A 581 9.26 -5.40 -7.61
N GLN A 582 9.58 -4.16 -7.26
CA GLN A 582 9.49 -3.02 -8.17
C GLN A 582 10.84 -2.31 -8.26
N VAL A 583 11.26 -2.01 -9.49
CA VAL A 583 12.47 -1.21 -9.78
C VAL A 583 12.02 0.19 -10.18
N MET A 584 12.40 1.21 -9.41
CA MET A 584 12.11 2.60 -9.70
C MET A 584 13.36 3.27 -10.26
N ILE A 585 13.14 4.02 -11.34
CA ILE A 585 14.19 4.70 -12.10
C ILE A 585 13.84 6.19 -12.10
N ASP A 586 14.72 6.97 -11.50
CA ASP A 586 14.62 8.42 -11.45
C ASP A 586 15.76 8.99 -12.30
N MET A 587 15.45 9.39 -13.54
CA MET A 587 16.39 10.12 -14.39
C MET A 587 16.44 11.58 -13.94
N GLN A 588 17.50 12.29 -14.31
CA GLN A 588 17.60 13.74 -14.09
C GLN A 588 16.40 14.47 -14.72
N GLU A 589 15.83 15.44 -13.98
CA GLU A 589 14.73 16.27 -14.44
C GLU A 589 15.06 16.93 -15.81
N GLY A 590 14.09 16.90 -16.72
CA GLY A 590 14.28 17.34 -18.11
C GLY A 590 14.74 16.23 -19.08
N THR A 591 15.04 15.02 -18.62
CA THR A 591 15.33 13.88 -19.50
C THR A 591 14.11 13.53 -20.38
N PRO A 592 14.27 13.39 -21.71
CA PRO A 592 13.17 13.03 -22.61
C PRO A 592 12.63 11.61 -22.36
N LEU A 593 11.32 11.44 -22.61
CA LEU A 593 10.61 10.16 -22.44
C LEU A 593 11.30 8.97 -23.14
N GLU A 594 11.78 9.16 -24.37
CA GLU A 594 12.44 8.11 -25.15
C GLU A 594 13.75 7.63 -24.52
N LYS A 595 14.48 8.54 -23.86
CA LYS A 595 15.73 8.19 -23.20
C LYS A 595 15.46 7.37 -21.94
N THR A 596 14.49 7.79 -21.13
CA THR A 596 14.03 7.04 -19.95
C THR A 596 13.55 5.64 -20.34
N LYS A 597 12.78 5.53 -21.44
CA LYS A 597 12.34 4.25 -22.00
C LYS A 597 13.52 3.36 -22.37
N GLN A 598 14.54 3.90 -23.04
CA GLN A 598 15.74 3.14 -23.40
C GLN A 598 16.40 2.51 -22.15
N VAL A 599 16.60 3.31 -21.09
CA VAL A 599 17.21 2.83 -19.84
C VAL A 599 16.35 1.76 -19.18
N ALA A 600 15.03 1.98 -19.11
CA ALA A 600 14.11 1.02 -18.51
C ALA A 600 14.06 -0.32 -19.29
N GLN A 601 14.12 -0.27 -20.62
CA GLN A 601 14.19 -1.48 -21.45
C GLN A 601 15.51 -2.23 -21.27
N GLU A 602 16.64 -1.52 -21.15
CA GLU A 602 17.95 -2.15 -20.91
C GLU A 602 17.98 -2.87 -19.56
N MET A 603 17.45 -2.25 -18.50
CA MET A 603 17.28 -2.88 -17.18
C MET A 603 16.35 -4.09 -17.24
N ALA A 604 15.24 -3.98 -17.96
CA ALA A 604 14.32 -5.10 -18.15
C ALA A 604 14.96 -6.27 -18.91
N ASN A 605 15.76 -6.00 -19.94
CA ASN A 605 16.50 -7.03 -20.66
C ASN A 605 17.46 -7.79 -19.73
N TYR A 606 18.16 -7.09 -18.82
CA TYR A 606 18.96 -7.77 -17.80
C TYR A 606 18.09 -8.65 -16.89
N LEU A 607 16.93 -8.16 -16.44
CA LEU A 607 16.02 -8.92 -15.58
C LEU A 607 15.54 -10.23 -16.23
N THR A 608 15.35 -10.27 -17.56
CA THR A 608 14.98 -11.51 -18.27
C THR A 608 16.05 -12.60 -18.25
N THR A 609 17.30 -12.26 -17.93
CA THR A 609 18.37 -13.26 -17.80
C THR A 609 18.24 -14.13 -16.55
N MET A 610 17.42 -13.70 -15.59
CA MET A 610 17.16 -14.44 -14.35
C MET A 610 16.16 -15.59 -14.60
N ASP A 611 16.39 -16.74 -13.97
CA ASP A 611 15.49 -17.89 -14.09
C ASP A 611 14.20 -17.70 -13.28
N GLU A 612 14.26 -16.90 -12.22
CA GLU A 612 13.14 -16.68 -11.31
C GLU A 612 12.13 -15.63 -11.81
N VAL A 613 12.45 -14.87 -12.86
CA VAL A 613 11.56 -13.83 -13.43
C VAL A 613 10.58 -14.48 -14.40
N HIS A 614 9.28 -14.35 -14.12
CA HIS A 614 8.21 -14.83 -14.98
C HIS A 614 7.87 -13.81 -16.07
N ASP A 615 7.55 -12.59 -15.66
CA ASP A 615 7.20 -11.49 -16.55
C ASP A 615 7.48 -10.12 -15.91
N TYR A 616 7.42 -9.07 -16.73
CA TYR A 616 7.60 -7.69 -16.25
C TYR A 616 6.71 -6.71 -17.02
N GLN A 617 6.44 -5.57 -16.39
CA GLN A 617 5.81 -4.41 -17.02
C GLN A 617 6.68 -3.18 -16.81
N ILE A 618 6.92 -2.42 -17.87
CA ILE A 618 7.63 -1.14 -17.83
C ILE A 618 6.60 -0.04 -17.94
N TYR A 619 6.60 0.89 -17.00
CA TYR A 619 5.80 2.12 -16.99
C TYR A 619 6.77 3.30 -17.09
N VAL A 620 6.76 4.05 -18.18
CA VAL A 620 7.63 5.21 -18.42
C VAL A 620 6.74 6.44 -18.57
N GLY A 621 7.01 7.53 -17.86
CA GLY A 621 6.12 8.70 -17.89
C GLY A 621 4.84 8.54 -17.07
N THR A 622 4.60 7.35 -16.52
CA THR A 622 3.46 6.99 -15.68
C THR A 622 3.89 5.98 -14.62
N SER A 623 3.06 5.78 -13.61
CA SER A 623 3.34 4.90 -12.47
C SER A 623 2.75 3.50 -12.65
N ALA A 624 3.39 2.51 -12.02
CA ALA A 624 2.83 1.18 -11.88
C ALA A 624 1.55 1.18 -11.00
N PRO A 625 0.65 0.18 -11.11
CA PRO A 625 -0.47 0.04 -10.20
C PRO A 625 -0.02 0.07 -8.74
N ILE A 626 -0.61 0.97 -7.95
CA ILE A 626 -0.17 1.21 -6.57
C ILE A 626 -0.15 -0.08 -5.74
N ASN A 627 0.91 -0.29 -4.98
CA ASN A 627 0.99 -1.32 -3.96
C ASN A 627 0.86 -0.66 -2.57
N PHE A 628 0.89 -1.48 -1.53
CA PHE A 628 0.77 -1.00 -0.15
C PHE A 628 1.87 0.01 0.23
N ASN A 629 3.08 -0.14 -0.32
CA ASN A 629 4.20 0.78 -0.12
C ASN A 629 3.94 2.14 -0.81
N GLY A 630 3.47 2.10 -2.06
CA GLY A 630 3.19 3.28 -2.87
C GLY A 630 2.00 4.13 -2.42
N LEU A 631 1.16 3.60 -1.52
CA LEU A 631 0.07 4.35 -0.90
C LEU A 631 0.59 5.50 -0.05
N VAL A 632 1.58 5.24 0.82
CA VAL A 632 2.14 6.23 1.76
C VAL A 632 3.23 7.08 1.11
N ARG A 633 3.92 6.54 0.09
CA ARG A 633 4.98 7.22 -0.64
C ARG A 633 4.49 7.94 -1.91
N HIS A 634 3.17 7.99 -2.12
CA HIS A 634 2.52 8.62 -3.28
C HIS A 634 3.08 8.18 -4.64
N TYR A 635 3.45 6.91 -4.81
CA TYR A 635 4.04 6.43 -6.07
C TYR A 635 3.11 6.60 -7.28
N PHE A 636 1.79 6.68 -7.07
CA PHE A 636 0.85 7.01 -8.14
C PHE A 636 1.07 8.40 -8.77
N MET A 637 1.74 9.31 -8.07
CA MET A 637 2.06 10.67 -8.55
C MET A 637 3.29 10.71 -9.47
N ARG A 638 4.02 9.59 -9.64
CA ARG A 638 5.19 9.48 -10.52
C ARG A 638 4.77 9.52 -11.99
N LYS A 639 4.39 10.71 -12.48
CA LYS A 639 3.89 10.97 -13.83
C LYS A 639 4.70 12.07 -14.51
N ALA A 640 5.95 11.76 -14.85
CA ALA A 640 6.82 12.68 -15.55
C ALA A 640 7.75 11.94 -16.53
N PRO A 641 8.17 12.54 -17.65
CA PRO A 641 8.98 11.87 -18.69
C PRO A 641 10.30 11.25 -18.21
N HIS A 642 10.88 11.79 -17.12
CA HIS A 642 12.14 11.35 -16.53
C HIS A 642 11.95 10.22 -15.49
N LEU A 643 10.71 9.83 -15.18
CA LEU A 643 10.40 8.78 -14.21
C LEU A 643 9.99 7.50 -14.94
N ALA A 644 10.45 6.37 -14.43
CA ALA A 644 9.96 5.06 -14.83
C ALA A 644 9.90 4.08 -13.66
N ASP A 645 8.97 3.13 -13.78
CA ASP A 645 8.77 2.03 -12.85
C ASP A 645 8.78 0.72 -13.65
N ILE A 646 9.54 -0.27 -13.20
CA ILE A 646 9.47 -1.65 -13.71
C ILE A 646 8.85 -2.52 -12.62
N GLN A 647 7.67 -3.04 -12.88
CA GLN A 647 7.04 -4.07 -12.07
C GLN A 647 7.60 -5.43 -12.51
N VAL A 648 8.21 -6.18 -11.59
CA VAL A 648 8.81 -7.49 -11.89
C VAL A 648 8.04 -8.56 -11.15
N ASN A 649 7.50 -9.53 -11.89
CA ASN A 649 6.77 -10.66 -11.35
C ASN A 649 7.68 -11.90 -11.38
N LEU A 650 7.84 -12.51 -10.21
CA LEU A 650 8.63 -13.70 -9.99
C LEU A 650 7.77 -14.96 -10.12
N LEU A 651 8.42 -16.08 -10.41
CA LEU A 651 7.81 -17.40 -10.30
C LEU A 651 7.25 -17.63 -8.88
N PRO A 652 6.16 -18.42 -8.76
CA PRO A 652 5.61 -18.79 -7.46
C PRO A 652 6.67 -19.37 -6.53
N LYS A 653 6.54 -19.13 -5.21
CA LYS A 653 7.51 -19.55 -4.18
C LYS A 653 7.84 -21.06 -4.19
N HIS A 654 6.97 -21.91 -4.72
CA HIS A 654 7.17 -23.35 -4.82
C HIS A 654 8.00 -23.77 -6.03
N GLU A 655 8.16 -22.90 -7.02
CA GLU A 655 8.91 -23.14 -8.26
C GLU A 655 10.32 -22.53 -8.24
N ARG A 656 10.62 -21.71 -7.22
CA ARG A 656 11.93 -21.09 -7.02
C ARG A 656 12.54 -21.47 -5.67
N LYS A 657 13.87 -21.58 -5.63
CA LYS A 657 14.61 -21.92 -4.40
C LYS A 657 14.96 -20.70 -3.54
N ARG A 658 15.22 -19.56 -4.18
CA ARG A 658 15.64 -18.32 -3.52
C ARG A 658 14.43 -17.50 -3.09
N GLN A 659 14.54 -16.79 -1.97
CA GLN A 659 13.49 -15.88 -1.51
C GLN A 659 13.50 -14.59 -2.34
N SER A 660 12.38 -13.86 -2.35
CA SER A 660 12.26 -12.61 -3.12
C SER A 660 13.30 -11.58 -2.73
N HIS A 661 13.58 -11.46 -1.43
CA HIS A 661 14.60 -10.55 -0.91
C HIS A 661 16.01 -10.90 -1.41
N ASP A 662 16.37 -12.18 -1.45
CA ASP A 662 17.66 -12.62 -1.98
C ASP A 662 17.79 -12.32 -3.47
N ILE A 663 16.69 -12.42 -4.22
CA ILE A 663 16.63 -12.09 -5.65
C ILE A 663 16.79 -10.59 -5.84
N ALA A 664 15.99 -9.77 -5.14
CA ALA A 664 16.07 -8.32 -5.15
C ALA A 664 17.49 -7.83 -4.80
N LYS A 665 18.10 -8.38 -3.75
CA LYS A 665 19.49 -8.10 -3.35
C LYS A 665 20.50 -8.44 -4.45
N SER A 666 20.32 -9.54 -5.17
CA SER A 666 21.25 -9.96 -6.23
C SER A 666 21.17 -9.14 -7.52
N VAL A 667 20.00 -8.59 -7.86
CA VAL A 667 19.84 -7.80 -9.09
C VAL A 667 20.34 -6.36 -8.91
N ARG A 668 20.33 -5.84 -7.66
CA ARG A 668 20.74 -4.47 -7.33
C ARG A 668 22.09 -4.05 -7.94
N PRO A 669 23.21 -4.79 -7.78
CA PRO A 669 24.50 -4.32 -8.27
C PRO A 669 24.55 -4.14 -9.80
N ALA A 670 23.96 -5.08 -10.54
CA ALA A 670 23.95 -5.03 -11.99
C ALA A 670 23.01 -3.94 -12.52
N LEU A 671 21.81 -3.81 -11.94
CA LEU A 671 20.90 -2.71 -12.28
C LEU A 671 21.52 -1.36 -11.93
N LYS A 672 22.25 -1.27 -10.81
CA LYS A 672 22.95 -0.04 -10.39
C LYS A 672 24.06 0.32 -11.37
N ALA A 673 24.81 -0.66 -11.88
CA ALA A 673 25.82 -0.44 -12.91
C ALA A 673 25.21 0.13 -14.21
N ILE A 674 24.04 -0.37 -14.62
CA ILE A 674 23.29 0.20 -15.76
C ILE A 674 22.84 1.62 -15.45
N ALA A 675 22.24 1.85 -14.27
CA ALA A 675 21.78 3.17 -13.84
C ALA A 675 22.91 4.22 -13.83
N ASP A 676 24.08 3.85 -13.31
CA ASP A 676 25.25 4.72 -13.21
C ASP A 676 25.80 5.16 -14.58
N GLN A 677 25.72 4.30 -15.60
CA GLN A 677 26.12 4.66 -16.97
C GLN A 677 25.28 5.81 -17.55
N TYR A 678 24.02 5.90 -17.11
CA TYR A 678 23.07 6.92 -17.56
C TYR A 678 22.85 8.05 -16.56
N GLY A 679 23.53 8.01 -15.40
CA GLY A 679 23.34 8.99 -14.33
C GLY A 679 21.93 8.95 -13.72
N ALA A 680 21.31 7.78 -13.66
CA ALA A 680 19.99 7.56 -13.10
C ALA A 680 20.07 7.12 -11.63
N ASP A 681 19.16 7.60 -10.79
CA ASP A 681 18.98 7.10 -9.44
C ASP A 681 18.06 5.86 -9.47
N LEU A 682 18.53 4.77 -8.88
CA LEU A 682 17.86 3.47 -8.88
C LEU A 682 17.40 3.12 -7.47
N LYS A 683 16.16 2.64 -7.35
CA LYS A 683 15.63 2.05 -6.12
C LYS A 683 15.02 0.70 -6.43
N VAL A 684 15.43 -0.34 -5.71
CA VAL A 684 14.79 -1.66 -5.81
C VAL A 684 13.92 -1.80 -4.57
N THR A 685 12.61 -1.70 -4.76
CA THR A 685 11.64 -1.64 -3.68
C THR A 685 10.89 -2.95 -3.55
N GLU A 686 10.73 -3.40 -2.31
CA GLU A 686 9.94 -4.57 -1.95
C GLU A 686 8.75 -4.12 -1.11
N VAL A 687 7.70 -4.94 -1.07
CA VAL A 687 6.56 -4.67 -0.19
C VAL A 687 7.03 -4.91 1.26
N PRO A 688 6.95 -3.91 2.15
CA PRO A 688 7.45 -4.05 3.51
C PRO A 688 6.63 -5.09 4.29
N PRO A 689 7.24 -5.78 5.27
CA PRO A 689 6.56 -6.78 6.10
C PRO A 689 5.65 -6.19 7.19
N GLY A 690 5.55 -4.86 7.27
CA GLY A 690 4.75 -4.13 8.25
C GLY A 690 4.10 -2.90 7.62
N PRO A 691 3.52 -2.00 8.43
CA PRO A 691 2.88 -0.79 7.94
C PRO A 691 3.84 0.05 7.08
N PRO A 692 3.34 0.76 6.06
CA PRO A 692 4.21 1.44 5.11
C PRO A 692 4.84 2.67 5.76
N VAL A 693 6.12 2.90 5.47
CA VAL A 693 6.91 4.04 5.93
C VAL A 693 7.58 4.73 4.75
N LEU A 694 7.96 6.00 4.90
CA LEU A 694 8.62 6.79 3.84
C LEU A 694 9.91 6.13 3.33
N SER A 695 10.74 5.62 4.24
CA SER A 695 11.91 4.78 3.95
C SER A 695 12.30 4.01 5.21
N THR A 696 13.11 2.95 5.10
CA THR A 696 13.61 2.24 6.29
C THR A 696 14.44 3.17 7.19
N MET A 697 15.18 4.09 6.56
CA MET A 697 15.97 5.14 7.21
C MET A 697 15.55 6.50 6.67
N VAL A 698 15.18 7.42 7.57
CA VAL A 698 14.80 8.79 7.23
C VAL A 698 15.59 9.73 8.13
N ALA A 699 16.19 10.77 7.56
CA ALA A 699 16.72 11.90 8.30
C ALA A 699 15.91 13.15 7.92
N GLU A 700 15.22 13.72 8.91
CA GLU A 700 14.48 14.98 8.82
C GLU A 700 15.42 16.10 9.27
N ILE A 701 15.75 17.02 8.37
CA ILE A 701 16.67 18.13 8.65
C ILE A 701 15.88 19.43 8.75
N TYR A 702 16.06 20.12 9.87
CA TYR A 702 15.39 21.37 10.23
C TYR A 702 16.41 22.49 10.43
N GLY A 703 15.99 23.74 10.25
CA GLY A 703 16.82 24.93 10.45
C GLY A 703 16.15 26.21 9.93
N PRO A 704 16.78 27.38 10.10
CA PRO A 704 16.16 28.67 9.78
C PRO A 704 16.21 29.05 8.30
N ASP A 705 17.15 28.48 7.54
CA ASP A 705 17.40 28.81 6.13
C ASP A 705 17.37 27.52 5.29
N TYR A 706 16.42 27.44 4.36
CA TYR A 706 16.17 26.26 3.55
C TYR A 706 17.34 25.90 2.61
N GLU A 707 18.06 26.88 2.07
CA GLU A 707 19.21 26.60 1.20
C GLU A 707 20.36 25.96 2.00
N LYS A 708 20.58 26.46 3.22
CA LYS A 708 21.55 25.85 4.15
C LYS A 708 21.09 24.49 4.66
N GLN A 709 19.79 24.27 4.85
CA GLN A 709 19.25 22.93 5.13
C GLN A 709 19.59 21.95 4.00
N ILE A 710 19.42 22.35 2.73
CA ILE A 710 19.77 21.52 1.56
C ILE A 710 21.28 21.22 1.54
N ALA A 711 22.13 22.21 1.84
CA ALA A 711 23.57 22.01 1.91
C ALA A 711 23.94 20.98 2.99
N LEU A 712 23.36 21.09 4.19
CA LEU A 712 23.53 20.11 5.27
C LEU A 712 23.00 18.72 4.88
N ALA A 713 21.85 18.66 4.21
CA ALA A 713 21.27 17.42 3.71
C ALA A 713 22.17 16.72 2.70
N LYS A 714 22.94 17.47 1.91
CA LYS A 714 23.91 16.90 0.97
C LYS A 714 25.06 16.20 1.71
N GLU A 715 25.52 16.76 2.82
CA GLU A 715 26.55 16.15 3.66
C GLU A 715 26.02 14.89 4.37
N VAL A 716 24.79 14.96 4.89
CA VAL A 716 24.10 13.79 5.48
C VAL A 716 23.88 12.69 4.44
N LYS A 717 23.46 13.04 3.21
CA LYS A 717 23.33 12.10 2.08
C LYS A 717 24.67 11.42 1.76
N GLN A 718 25.78 12.14 1.84
CA GLN A 718 27.11 11.55 1.65
C GLN A 718 27.48 10.59 2.79
N ALA A 719 27.12 10.91 4.04
CA ALA A 719 27.31 10.00 5.17
C ALA A 719 26.50 8.70 5.02
N PHE A 720 25.28 8.78 4.47
CA PHE A 720 24.48 7.60 4.09
C PHE A 720 25.22 6.74 3.05
N LYS A 721 25.69 7.34 1.94
CA LYS A 721 26.42 6.62 0.89
C LYS A 721 27.69 5.93 1.36
N GLN A 722 28.35 6.46 2.38
CA GLN A 722 29.58 5.89 2.96
C GLN A 722 29.32 4.82 4.02
N THR A 723 28.06 4.60 4.43
CA THR A 723 27.72 3.65 5.49
C THR A 723 27.43 2.28 4.90
N GLU A 724 28.17 1.29 5.40
CA GLU A 724 28.01 -0.09 4.96
C GLU A 724 26.60 -0.60 5.29
N GLY A 725 25.99 -1.31 4.34
CA GLY A 725 24.62 -1.83 4.47
C GLY A 725 23.51 -0.84 4.13
N VAL A 726 23.81 0.45 3.92
CA VAL A 726 22.83 1.45 3.47
C VAL A 726 22.84 1.52 1.94
N VAL A 727 21.68 1.27 1.33
CA VAL A 727 21.48 1.26 -0.13
C VAL A 727 20.35 2.20 -0.53
N ASP A 728 20.15 2.38 -1.84
CA ASP A 728 19.07 3.20 -2.41
C ASP A 728 18.98 4.61 -1.79
N VAL A 729 20.16 5.19 -1.51
CA VAL A 729 20.29 6.48 -0.83
C VAL A 729 19.78 7.60 -1.71
N ASP A 730 18.77 8.32 -1.22
CA ASP A 730 18.15 9.42 -1.92
C ASP A 730 17.76 10.57 -0.99
N TRP A 731 17.13 11.61 -1.53
CA TRP A 731 16.58 12.75 -0.82
C TRP A 731 15.37 13.29 -1.57
N MET A 732 14.54 14.10 -0.92
CA MET A 732 13.37 14.70 -1.58
C MET A 732 13.68 16.05 -2.28
N ALA A 733 14.92 16.55 -2.19
CA ALA A 733 15.30 17.81 -2.83
C ALA A 733 15.28 17.68 -4.36
N THR A 734 14.55 18.57 -5.02
CA THR A 734 14.44 18.64 -6.49
C THR A 734 15.71 19.21 -7.12
N HIS A 735 15.96 18.86 -8.38
CA HIS A 735 17.06 19.44 -9.14
C HIS A 735 16.58 20.70 -9.89
N PRO A 736 17.42 21.74 -10.02
CA PRO A 736 17.03 22.94 -10.76
C PRO A 736 16.86 22.62 -12.26
N GLN A 737 15.61 22.57 -12.73
CA GLN A 737 15.29 22.43 -14.14
C GLN A 737 15.39 23.79 -14.85
N LYS A 738 15.94 23.82 -16.07
CA LYS A 738 15.92 25.04 -16.91
C LYS A 738 14.51 25.29 -17.42
N ILE A 739 14.02 26.51 -17.26
CA ILE A 739 12.76 26.99 -17.81
C ILE A 739 13.01 28.16 -18.76
N TYR A 740 12.24 28.20 -19.85
CA TYR A 740 12.19 29.34 -20.75
C TYR A 740 11.05 30.26 -20.27
N ALA A 741 11.41 31.33 -19.56
CA ALA A 741 10.48 32.36 -19.14
C ALA A 741 10.24 33.33 -20.30
N LEU A 742 9.01 33.37 -20.81
CA LEU A 742 8.59 34.32 -21.83
C LEU A 742 8.03 35.58 -21.16
N THR A 743 8.90 36.57 -20.95
CA THR A 743 8.51 37.83 -20.30
C THR A 743 7.84 38.74 -21.32
N ILE A 744 6.56 39.04 -21.09
CA ILE A 744 5.77 39.90 -21.99
C ILE A 744 6.19 41.35 -21.81
N ASN A 745 6.64 41.99 -22.89
CA ASN A 745 6.92 43.43 -22.90
C ASN A 745 5.60 44.21 -22.93
N ARG A 746 5.08 44.52 -21.75
CA ARG A 746 3.79 45.21 -21.57
C ARG A 746 3.73 46.56 -22.30
N LYS A 747 4.84 47.29 -22.40
CA LYS A 747 4.88 48.58 -23.11
C LYS A 747 4.67 48.38 -24.60
N VAL A 748 5.39 47.43 -25.20
CA VAL A 748 5.27 47.12 -26.63
C VAL A 748 3.91 46.52 -26.95
N ALA A 749 3.42 45.57 -26.12
CA ALA A 749 2.09 44.99 -26.28
C ALA A 749 0.98 46.05 -26.25
N SER A 750 1.03 46.98 -25.28
CA SER A 750 0.07 48.09 -25.20
C SER A 750 0.18 49.07 -26.38
N LEU A 751 1.40 49.42 -26.81
CA LEU A 751 1.61 50.28 -27.99
C LEU A 751 1.05 49.64 -29.27
N LYS A 752 1.19 48.33 -29.39
CA LYS A 752 0.67 47.51 -30.50
C LYS A 752 -0.79 47.09 -30.29
N ARG A 753 -1.47 47.55 -29.22
CA ARG A 753 -2.87 47.21 -28.87
C ARG A 753 -3.16 45.70 -28.85
N VAL A 754 -2.21 44.91 -28.39
CA VAL A 754 -2.34 43.47 -28.18
C VAL A 754 -2.64 43.20 -26.71
N SER A 755 -3.69 42.41 -26.44
CA SER A 755 -4.00 41.96 -25.08
C SER A 755 -3.00 40.91 -24.59
N ILE A 756 -2.61 41.00 -23.32
CA ILE A 756 -1.76 40.01 -22.64
C ILE A 756 -2.43 38.63 -22.66
N ASP A 757 -3.75 38.57 -22.42
CA ASP A 757 -4.53 37.33 -22.44
C ASP A 757 -4.47 36.64 -23.81
N SER A 758 -4.52 37.41 -24.91
CA SER A 758 -4.40 36.87 -26.26
C SER A 758 -3.04 36.23 -26.51
N ILE A 759 -1.96 36.78 -25.95
CA ILE A 759 -0.61 36.21 -26.04
C ILE A 759 -0.56 34.88 -25.29
N VAL A 760 -1.02 34.86 -24.04
CA VAL A 760 -1.02 33.67 -23.17
C VAL A 760 -1.85 32.55 -23.79
N ARG A 761 -3.11 32.82 -24.16
CA ARG A 761 -4.00 31.82 -24.77
C ARG A 761 -3.46 31.27 -26.08
N THR A 762 -2.81 32.10 -26.89
CA THR A 762 -2.19 31.65 -28.15
C THR A 762 -1.10 30.60 -27.87
N LEU A 763 -0.28 30.81 -26.84
CA LEU A 763 0.74 29.85 -26.43
C LEU A 763 0.13 28.59 -25.80
N GLU A 764 -0.89 28.72 -24.95
CA GLU A 764 -1.59 27.56 -24.36
C GLU A 764 -2.25 26.67 -25.42
N ILE A 765 -2.86 27.27 -26.44
CA ILE A 765 -3.41 26.59 -27.62
C ILE A 765 -2.28 25.96 -28.43
N ALA A 766 -1.16 26.65 -28.64
CA ALA A 766 -0.02 26.09 -29.37
C ALA A 766 0.54 24.81 -28.70
N TYR A 767 0.55 24.76 -27.37
CA TYR A 767 0.99 23.60 -26.60
C TYR A 767 -0.07 22.49 -26.45
N GLY A 768 -1.36 22.76 -26.72
CA GLY A 768 -2.44 21.79 -26.56
C GLY A 768 -2.91 21.57 -25.12
N ASN A 769 -2.63 22.52 -24.24
CA ASN A 769 -2.92 22.41 -22.80
C ASN A 769 -4.41 22.60 -22.50
N ILE A 770 -5.16 23.26 -23.39
CA ILE A 770 -6.57 23.56 -23.21
C ILE A 770 -7.39 22.76 -24.23
N PRO A 771 -8.33 21.89 -23.80
CA PRO A 771 -9.32 21.33 -24.71
C PRO A 771 -10.29 22.42 -25.15
N LEU A 772 -10.52 22.54 -26.46
CA LEU A 772 -11.38 23.60 -27.03
C LEU A 772 -12.83 23.14 -27.23
N GLY A 773 -13.11 21.86 -27.01
CA GLY A 773 -14.44 21.26 -27.12
C GLY A 773 -14.38 19.76 -26.86
N VAL A 774 -15.54 19.11 -26.97
CA VAL A 774 -15.68 17.65 -26.91
C VAL A 774 -16.21 17.18 -28.26
N TYR A 775 -15.62 16.12 -28.78
CA TYR A 775 -16.10 15.39 -29.94
C TYR A 775 -17.14 14.38 -29.47
N HIS A 776 -18.37 14.55 -29.92
CA HIS A 776 -19.53 13.79 -29.47
C HIS A 776 -19.68 12.55 -30.34
N THR A 777 -19.30 11.39 -29.81
CA THR A 777 -19.40 10.11 -30.51
C THR A 777 -19.96 9.03 -29.58
N ASP A 778 -20.77 8.12 -30.12
CA ASP A 778 -21.42 7.04 -29.36
C ASP A 778 -20.53 5.79 -29.25
N ASP A 779 -19.41 5.75 -29.99
CA ASP A 779 -18.53 4.58 -30.11
C ASP A 779 -17.38 4.55 -29.09
N ASN A 780 -17.22 5.60 -28.26
CA ASN A 780 -16.13 5.70 -27.31
C ASN A 780 -16.64 5.82 -25.86
N LEU A 781 -15.98 5.12 -24.94
CA LEU A 781 -16.34 5.11 -23.53
C LEU A 781 -15.75 6.28 -22.74
N GLU A 782 -14.72 6.92 -23.30
CA GLU A 782 -14.10 8.13 -22.74
C GLU A 782 -14.59 9.37 -23.50
N GLN A 783 -14.69 10.52 -22.83
CA GLN A 783 -14.89 11.78 -23.53
C GLN A 783 -13.70 12.04 -24.47
N VAL A 784 -13.99 12.38 -25.73
CA VAL A 784 -12.96 12.66 -26.75
C VAL A 784 -12.75 14.17 -26.83
N PRO A 785 -11.69 14.75 -26.24
CA PRO A 785 -11.47 16.18 -26.34
C PRO A 785 -11.00 16.57 -27.74
N VAL A 786 -11.46 17.73 -28.21
CA VAL A 786 -10.93 18.40 -29.39
C VAL A 786 -9.81 19.33 -28.93
N LYS A 787 -8.58 19.06 -29.38
CA LYS A 787 -7.39 19.83 -29.02
C LYS A 787 -6.74 20.42 -30.26
N VAL A 788 -6.45 21.71 -30.20
CA VAL A 788 -5.54 22.34 -31.17
C VAL A 788 -4.15 22.27 -30.55
N GLU A 789 -3.16 21.80 -31.31
CA GLU A 789 -1.76 21.79 -30.88
C GLU A 789 -0.82 21.81 -32.08
N LEU A 790 0.35 22.43 -31.92
CA LEU A 790 1.36 22.42 -32.96
C LEU A 790 2.05 21.04 -33.07
N PRO A 791 2.58 20.70 -34.28
CA PRO A 791 3.44 19.54 -34.43
C PRO A 791 4.58 19.55 -33.40
N LEU A 792 4.95 18.38 -32.86
CA LEU A 792 5.96 18.27 -31.82
C LEU A 792 7.29 18.97 -32.19
N ALA A 793 7.73 18.82 -33.45
CA ALA A 793 8.93 19.48 -33.97
C ALA A 793 8.89 21.01 -33.89
N LYS A 794 7.70 21.63 -33.98
CA LYS A 794 7.51 23.08 -33.86
C LYS A 794 7.33 23.53 -32.41
N ARG A 795 6.85 22.66 -31.50
CA ARG A 795 6.74 22.95 -30.05
C ARG A 795 8.08 22.87 -29.33
N GLN A 796 8.99 22.02 -29.82
CA GLN A 796 10.33 21.89 -29.26
C GLN A 796 11.25 23.07 -29.63
N ASP A 797 10.92 23.80 -30.70
CA ASP A 797 11.66 24.95 -31.17
C ASP A 797 11.01 26.26 -30.67
N ILE A 798 11.65 26.91 -29.69
CA ILE A 798 11.17 28.18 -29.14
C ILE A 798 11.08 29.28 -30.20
N GLU A 799 11.96 29.30 -31.20
CA GLU A 799 11.93 30.29 -32.28
C GLU A 799 10.72 30.06 -33.19
N ALA A 800 10.32 28.81 -33.42
CA ALA A 800 9.09 28.49 -34.14
C ALA A 800 7.84 28.96 -33.38
N LEU A 801 7.84 28.90 -32.04
CA LEU A 801 6.76 29.45 -31.22
C LEU A 801 6.71 30.97 -31.28
N LEU A 802 7.86 31.64 -31.26
CA LEU A 802 7.94 33.10 -31.37
C LEU A 802 7.51 33.65 -32.74
N GLN A 803 7.50 32.79 -33.77
CA GLN A 803 6.98 33.14 -35.10
C GLN A 803 5.45 33.14 -35.19
N LEU A 804 4.76 32.61 -34.18
CA LEU A 804 3.29 32.68 -34.11
C LEU A 804 2.85 34.14 -34.04
N THR A 805 1.67 34.41 -34.59
CA THR A 805 1.11 35.76 -34.66
C THR A 805 -0.15 35.89 -33.82
N VAL A 806 -0.29 37.06 -33.21
CA VAL A 806 -1.50 37.50 -32.51
C VAL A 806 -2.11 38.70 -33.23
N ILE A 807 -3.43 38.80 -33.16
CA ILE A 807 -4.18 39.89 -33.79
C ILE A 807 -4.32 41.03 -32.78
N SER A 808 -3.93 42.22 -33.18
CA SER A 808 -4.18 43.46 -32.44
C SER A 808 -5.63 43.93 -32.62
N GLN A 809 -6.11 44.79 -31.71
CA GLN A 809 -7.43 45.43 -31.84
C GLN A 809 -7.61 46.21 -33.15
N ASP A 810 -6.53 46.68 -33.78
CA ASP A 810 -6.54 47.33 -35.09
C ASP A 810 -6.47 46.34 -36.28
N GLN A 811 -6.66 45.05 -36.03
CA GLN A 811 -6.57 43.96 -37.01
C GLN A 811 -5.18 43.79 -37.64
N SER A 812 -4.13 44.36 -37.05
CA SER A 812 -2.74 44.09 -37.45
C SER A 812 -2.24 42.75 -36.88
N PHE A 813 -1.35 42.10 -37.64
CA PHE A 813 -0.74 40.81 -37.28
C PHE A 813 0.64 41.06 -36.69
N VAL A 814 0.79 40.75 -35.40
CA VAL A 814 2.03 40.99 -34.67
C VAL A 814 2.66 39.65 -34.28
N PRO A 815 3.90 39.36 -34.68
CA PRO A 815 4.63 38.17 -34.23
C PRO A 815 4.89 38.21 -32.73
N LEU A 816 4.82 37.06 -32.06
CA LEU A 816 5.14 36.95 -30.64
C LEU A 816 6.57 37.41 -30.32
N LYS A 817 7.52 37.22 -31.25
CA LYS A 817 8.90 37.72 -31.14
C LYS A 817 9.03 39.22 -30.85
N GLU A 818 8.09 40.04 -31.30
CA GLU A 818 8.09 41.49 -31.01
C GLU A 818 7.52 41.80 -29.61
N LEU A 819 6.77 40.87 -29.02
CA LEU A 819 5.96 41.09 -27.82
C LEU A 819 6.58 40.46 -26.57
N VAL A 820 7.42 39.44 -26.72
CA VAL A 820 8.01 38.70 -25.59
C VAL A 820 9.53 38.65 -25.69
N THR A 821 10.19 38.66 -24.55
CA THR A 821 11.62 38.40 -24.40
C THR A 821 11.81 37.04 -23.75
N ILE A 822 12.77 36.25 -24.26
CA ILE A 822 13.12 34.96 -23.65
C ILE A 822 14.15 35.22 -22.55
N GLU A 823 13.83 34.78 -21.35
CA GLU A 823 14.77 34.67 -20.24
C GLU A 823 14.92 33.19 -19.89
N THR A 824 16.15 32.74 -19.66
CA THR A 824 16.38 31.39 -19.13
C THR A 824 16.54 31.51 -17.63
N SER A 825 15.64 30.88 -16.87
CA SER A 825 15.73 30.81 -15.42
C SER A 825 15.72 29.35 -14.96
N ALA A 826 16.05 29.13 -13.69
CA ALA A 826 15.91 27.82 -13.06
C ALA A 826 14.54 27.76 -12.36
N GLN A 827 13.87 26.62 -12.49
CA GLN A 827 12.69 26.31 -11.69
C GLN A 827 13.09 26.28 -10.21
N GLY A 828 12.28 26.92 -9.36
CA GLY A 828 12.50 26.91 -7.92
C GLY A 828 12.35 25.50 -7.35
N ASN A 829 13.14 25.18 -6.32
CA ASN A 829 13.05 23.89 -5.65
C ASN A 829 11.69 23.68 -4.99
N ALA A 830 11.22 22.43 -4.94
CA ALA A 830 10.08 22.09 -4.12
C ALA A 830 10.41 22.30 -2.64
N ILE A 831 9.45 22.81 -1.88
CA ILE A 831 9.58 23.11 -0.45
C ILE A 831 8.69 22.14 0.31
N PHE A 832 9.28 21.40 1.24
CA PHE A 832 8.59 20.36 2.00
C PHE A 832 8.40 20.81 3.44
N HIS A 833 7.19 20.68 3.98
CA HIS A 833 6.93 20.91 5.40
C HIS A 833 6.46 19.64 6.10
N LYS A 834 6.72 19.59 7.40
CA LYS A 834 6.09 18.64 8.32
C LYS A 834 5.66 19.35 9.58
N ASN A 835 4.37 19.28 9.89
CA ASN A 835 3.76 19.95 11.05
C ASN A 835 4.13 21.45 11.11
N LEU A 836 3.88 22.18 10.02
CA LEU A 836 4.11 23.62 9.89
C LEU A 836 5.58 24.06 9.79
N GLN A 837 6.54 23.13 9.85
CA GLN A 837 7.97 23.43 9.82
C GLN A 837 8.60 22.97 8.49
N PRO A 838 9.39 23.83 7.81
CA PRO A 838 10.18 23.43 6.65
C PRO A 838 11.18 22.33 7.02
N VAL A 839 11.28 21.32 6.16
CA VAL A 839 12.12 20.13 6.36
C VAL A 839 12.75 19.67 5.06
N VAL A 840 13.96 19.13 5.14
CA VAL A 840 14.60 18.39 4.04
C VAL A 840 14.75 16.93 4.45
N TYR A 841 14.29 16.02 3.60
CA TYR A 841 14.37 14.58 3.84
C TYR A 841 15.56 13.96 3.12
N VAL A 842 16.38 13.21 3.86
CA VAL A 842 17.35 12.25 3.31
C VAL A 842 16.85 10.84 3.63
N LEU A 843 16.82 9.99 2.62
CA LEU A 843 16.23 8.66 2.66
C LEU A 843 17.29 7.60 2.36
N GLY A 844 17.12 6.42 2.94
CA GLY A 844 17.87 5.23 2.58
C GLY A 844 17.13 3.96 2.96
N ASP A 845 17.44 2.88 2.26
CA ASP A 845 17.02 1.53 2.61
C ASP A 845 18.24 0.70 3.04
N LEU A 846 17.99 -0.50 3.56
CA LEU A 846 19.02 -1.38 4.09
C LEU A 846 19.10 -2.65 3.24
N ALA A 847 20.30 -2.95 2.74
CA ALA A 847 20.60 -4.21 2.09
C ALA A 847 22.07 -4.56 2.32
N GLY A 848 22.34 -5.83 2.64
CA GLY A 848 23.68 -6.26 3.02
C GLY A 848 23.59 -7.38 4.04
N ASP A 849 24.65 -7.62 4.80
CA ASP A 849 24.63 -8.65 5.84
C ASP A 849 23.95 -8.14 7.12
N GLU A 850 24.00 -6.83 7.36
CA GLU A 850 23.38 -6.16 8.50
C GLU A 850 22.13 -5.36 8.07
N GLU A 851 21.00 -6.04 7.91
CA GLU A 851 19.71 -5.45 7.48
C GLU A 851 18.89 -4.87 8.64
N SER A 852 19.56 -4.30 9.65
CA SER A 852 18.93 -3.75 10.84
C SER A 852 19.11 -2.23 10.91
N PRO A 853 18.01 -1.46 11.02
CA PRO A 853 18.09 -0.01 11.19
C PRO A 853 18.90 0.38 12.42
N VAL A 854 18.91 -0.45 13.46
CA VAL A 854 19.61 -0.15 14.72
C VAL A 854 21.13 -0.04 14.49
N TYR A 855 21.73 -0.98 13.76
CA TYR A 855 23.18 -0.96 13.51
C TYR A 855 23.56 0.20 12.57
N ALA A 856 22.80 0.39 11.49
CA ALA A 856 23.02 1.50 10.56
C ALA A 856 22.88 2.87 11.24
N LEU A 857 21.86 3.07 12.08
CA LEU A 857 21.68 4.30 12.86
C LEU A 857 22.83 4.54 13.84
N MET A 858 23.35 3.51 14.49
CA MET A 858 24.50 3.66 15.40
C MET A 858 25.75 4.15 14.67
N ASP A 859 26.01 3.64 13.48
CA ASP A 859 27.19 4.04 12.70
C ASP A 859 26.99 5.39 11.98
N LEU A 860 25.79 5.67 11.49
CA LEU A 860 25.43 7.00 10.97
C LEU A 860 25.53 8.07 12.05
N ASN A 861 25.04 7.81 13.26
CA ASN A 861 25.14 8.77 14.37
C ASN A 861 26.59 9.14 14.69
N LYS A 862 27.56 8.21 14.57
CA LYS A 862 28.98 8.52 14.76
C LYS A 862 29.50 9.45 13.67
N LYS A 863 29.08 9.25 12.42
CA LYS A 863 29.50 10.07 11.27
C LYS A 863 28.84 11.46 11.28
N VAL A 864 27.53 11.50 11.51
CA VAL A 864 26.72 12.73 11.52
C VAL A 864 27.14 13.66 12.66
N LYS A 865 27.58 13.13 13.82
CA LYS A 865 28.13 13.95 14.91
C LYS A 865 29.39 14.74 14.53
N ASN A 866 30.11 14.32 13.49
CA ASN A 866 31.30 15.02 13.01
C ASN A 866 30.97 16.10 11.96
N ILE A 867 29.70 16.22 11.55
CA ILE A 867 29.24 17.25 10.62
C ILE A 867 29.04 18.55 11.40
N SER A 868 29.69 19.62 10.98
CA SER A 868 29.49 20.96 11.54
C SER A 868 28.17 21.54 11.06
N ALA A 869 27.38 22.13 11.97
CA ALA A 869 26.16 22.81 11.56
C ALA A 869 26.49 24.10 10.77
N PRO A 870 25.63 24.52 9.81
CA PRO A 870 25.86 25.73 9.01
C PRO A 870 25.96 27.04 9.81
N ASP A 871 25.50 27.06 11.06
CA ASP A 871 25.63 28.17 12.01
C ASP A 871 26.93 28.13 12.83
N GLY A 872 27.81 27.14 12.59
CA GLY A 872 29.06 26.93 13.31
C GLY A 872 28.91 26.15 14.63
N GLY A 873 27.69 25.73 14.99
CA GLY A 873 27.40 24.90 16.15
C GLY A 873 27.60 23.38 15.91
N GLN A 874 27.37 22.58 16.95
CA GLN A 874 27.18 21.13 16.80
C GLN A 874 25.75 20.83 16.36
N LEU A 875 25.61 19.93 15.39
CA LEU A 875 24.31 19.47 14.92
C LEU A 875 23.57 18.71 16.04
N SER A 876 22.39 19.20 16.42
CA SER A 876 21.53 18.53 17.39
C SER A 876 20.85 17.31 16.75
N ILE A 877 21.04 16.13 17.32
CA ILE A 877 20.46 14.87 16.81
C ILE A 877 19.33 14.43 17.74
N MET A 878 18.12 14.32 17.20
CA MET A 878 16.90 13.89 17.87
C MET A 878 16.41 12.54 17.32
N SER A 879 15.55 11.85 18.06
CA SER A 879 15.01 10.53 17.63
C SER A 879 13.50 10.39 17.82
N SER A 880 12.90 11.00 18.84
CA SER A 880 11.50 10.75 19.19
C SER A 880 10.55 11.91 18.90
N HIS A 881 11.05 13.14 18.86
CA HIS A 881 10.23 14.35 18.74
C HIS A 881 10.84 15.32 17.72
N GLN A 882 9.98 16.13 17.11
CA GLN A 882 10.41 17.26 16.28
C GLN A 882 11.08 18.33 17.15
N PRO A 883 11.98 19.14 16.57
CA PRO A 883 12.58 20.25 17.30
C PRO A 883 11.50 21.26 17.69
N GLU A 884 11.56 21.74 18.93
CA GLU A 884 10.66 22.78 19.44
C GLU A 884 10.83 24.11 18.68
N THR A 885 12.05 24.39 18.21
CA THR A 885 12.38 25.59 17.43
C THR A 885 13.22 25.22 16.20
N THR A 886 13.01 25.97 15.11
CA THR A 886 13.81 25.85 13.87
C THR A 886 14.92 26.91 13.79
N GLU A 887 15.18 27.64 14.87
CA GLU A 887 16.23 28.68 14.93
C GLU A 887 17.65 28.10 14.81
N HIS A 888 17.81 26.82 15.17
CA HIS A 888 19.07 26.08 15.09
C HIS A 888 18.93 24.87 14.16
N TYR A 889 20.03 24.46 13.54
CA TYR A 889 20.03 23.27 12.71
C TYR A 889 19.93 22.01 13.57
N SER A 890 19.00 21.14 13.20
CA SER A 890 18.82 19.85 13.87
C SER A 890 18.48 18.76 12.87
N LEU A 891 18.85 17.53 13.24
CA LEU A 891 18.54 16.32 12.52
C LEU A 891 17.67 15.45 13.40
N LYS A 892 16.61 14.91 12.85
CA LYS A 892 15.76 13.92 13.52
C LYS A 892 15.73 12.64 12.67
N TRP A 893 15.87 11.51 13.34
CA TRP A 893 15.66 10.18 12.75
C TRP A 893 14.18 9.79 12.69
#